data_AF-A0A661CUK5-F1
#
_entry.id   AF-A0A661CUK5-F1
#
_cell.length_a   1.000
_cell.length_b   1.000
_cell.length_c   1.000
_cell.angle_alpha   90.00
_cell.angle_beta   90.00
_cell.angle_gamma   90.00
#
_symmetry.space_group_name_H-M   'P 1'
#
loop_
_entity.id
_entity.type
_entity.pdbx_description
1 polymer ?
#
loop_
_entity_poly.entity_id
_entity_poly.type
_entity_poly.pdbx_seq_one_letter_code
_entity_poly.pdbx_strand_id
1 'polypeptide(L)'
;MTNNITLKTAIRTALMGSVLVAGSQTAFAGEKNLPRKPQQVLFGDLHVHTNYSLDSYLFNNANDPNDAYLFAKGEKALPIGNCGDDAAPDDCGETLRISAPLDFAAVTDHAETMAEYLLCTVSPSKQGEPDCDDVTNPNREGWEKSYCSDDCKGVRDLDTSLFTEVQTELQEDEPQRREDICPSESEICHTASETIWKRFQKIANLHNKSPNFTAFIGYEHSPYFTGGGKFHRNIIFRGTLVPENVLSAYDVYTAHELLEQLDHTCTGKCEALVIPHNPNLSNGMFFATMEPKTPDGKEHSYSLEDYERRSRLEPLIEIHQVKGNSECRLGLGTTDEFCQFEEKTHPCDGFVHQEPGFNCLEDSYVRNGLKKGLKLAEENTELNGLNPFKYGFIGSTDTHNATPGLTAEFQPVGGSPSDATPEARLEGGSLNNPGGLAGVWVEKNTRGAIFDALKRKEAFGTSGSRIKVRFFAGWDYPSNLHKYPSESMLQTAYEKGVPMGGDINDDLVLNQPEEPRFLVWAAKDPLSANLQRLQIIKGWTDTDGTHEKVYDVACSDGLVPDSSTYRCPDNGVQVDLKTCNYSEFKGASELKATWTDPEFDSSHRAFYYARILENPTCRWSTYDANTLGIEPLKEVSPTVQERAWSSPIWYTPSTTAIKADKIGTAIQEDKKAVINKLLNLLKAKKPLLQALIEQLAAKRYPAQKLSTRQIGKLLQGKTVTYLNRRDGSTSEVLFTQKGKRELILDPDYMVSTPYEIRDDQLYERSGRDKEHGTSIYQVRGDSQFHYITCDSRDNGYCNWEIILKSKKR
;
A
#
# COMPACT_ATOMS: atom_id res chain seq x y z
N MET A 1 10.93 31.67 67.37
CA MET A 1 9.76 30.77 67.51
C MET A 1 8.64 31.30 66.61
N THR A 2 8.83 31.49 65.29
CA THR A 2 8.86 30.54 64.16
C THR A 2 7.53 29.84 63.91
N ASN A 3 6.61 30.56 63.27
CA ASN A 3 5.31 30.10 62.78
C ASN A 3 5.48 29.17 61.59
N ASN A 4 4.83 28.00 61.69
CA ASN A 4 4.95 26.85 60.81
C ASN A 4 3.56 26.43 60.30
N ILE A 5 2.80 27.37 59.73
CA ILE A 5 1.43 27.15 59.25
C ILE A 5 1.19 27.98 57.99
N THR A 6 1.77 27.61 56.84
CA THR A 6 1.33 28.04 55.49
C THR A 6 2.08 27.30 54.36
N LEU A 7 2.07 25.96 54.36
CA LEU A 7 2.49 25.22 53.15
C LEU A 7 1.76 23.88 52.94
N LYS A 8 1.29 23.24 54.02
CA LYS A 8 0.59 21.94 53.91
C LYS A 8 -0.87 22.04 53.43
N THR A 9 -1.52 23.20 53.53
CA THR A 9 -2.91 23.36 53.08
C THR A 9 -3.01 23.72 51.60
N ALA A 10 -2.03 24.45 51.05
CA ALA A 10 -2.01 24.77 49.61
C ALA A 10 -1.71 23.54 48.73
N ILE A 11 -0.90 22.60 49.22
CA ILE A 11 -0.57 21.36 48.48
C ILE A 11 -1.74 20.37 48.47
N ARG A 12 -2.63 20.38 49.48
CA ARG A 12 -3.81 19.50 49.49
C ARG A 12 -4.94 19.97 48.57
N THR A 13 -5.10 21.27 48.36
CA THR A 13 -6.13 21.79 47.44
C THR A 13 -5.70 21.67 45.98
N ALA A 14 -4.39 21.75 45.68
CA ALA A 14 -3.87 21.49 44.34
C ALA A 14 -3.92 20.00 43.95
N LEU A 15 -3.74 19.06 44.91
CA LEU A 15 -3.85 17.62 44.64
C LEU A 15 -5.30 17.08 44.59
N MET A 16 -6.30 17.84 45.06
CA MET A 16 -7.72 17.46 44.89
C MET A 16 -8.39 18.09 43.66
N GLY A 17 -7.77 19.10 43.04
CA GLY A 17 -8.24 19.71 41.79
C GLY A 17 -7.80 18.98 40.51
N SER A 18 -6.82 18.07 40.60
CA SER A 18 -6.30 17.30 39.45
C SER A 18 -6.94 15.92 39.28
N VAL A 19 -7.94 15.57 40.11
CA VAL A 19 -8.61 14.25 40.10
C VAL A 19 -9.96 14.28 39.36
N LEU A 20 -10.36 15.42 38.78
CA LEU A 20 -11.66 15.57 38.10
C LEU A 20 -11.60 15.86 36.58
N VAL A 21 -10.43 15.72 35.94
CA VAL A 21 -10.29 15.70 34.46
C VAL A 21 -9.52 14.45 33.97
N ALA A 22 -9.42 13.42 34.81
CA ALA A 22 -8.89 12.09 34.44
C ALA A 22 -10.01 11.03 34.42
N GLY A 23 -11.22 11.45 34.03
CA GLY A 23 -12.44 10.65 34.09
C GLY A 23 -12.98 10.21 32.73
N SER A 24 -12.11 9.82 31.78
CA SER A 24 -12.54 9.12 30.54
C SER A 24 -11.50 8.13 29.99
N GLN A 25 -10.55 7.64 30.80
CA GLN A 25 -9.54 6.65 30.36
C GLN A 25 -9.38 5.48 31.35
N THR A 26 -10.48 4.96 31.89
CA THR A 26 -10.45 3.68 32.62
C THR A 26 -11.61 2.79 32.22
N ALA A 27 -11.50 2.21 31.03
CA ALA A 27 -12.20 0.98 30.68
C ALA A 27 -11.44 0.16 29.64
N PHE A 28 -10.13 -0.08 29.81
CA PHE A 28 -9.39 -1.22 29.22
C PHE A 28 -8.07 -1.46 29.98
N ALA A 29 -8.14 -1.58 31.30
CA ALA A 29 -7.12 -2.34 32.03
C ALA A 29 -7.54 -3.82 31.97
N GLY A 30 -7.42 -4.42 30.78
CA GLY A 30 -7.49 -5.86 30.63
C GLY A 30 -6.37 -6.50 31.43
N GLU A 31 -6.67 -7.64 32.05
CA GLU A 31 -5.68 -8.53 32.67
C GLU A 31 -4.42 -8.62 31.80
N LYS A 32 -3.24 -8.70 32.44
CA LYS A 32 -2.02 -9.19 31.79
C LYS A 32 -2.29 -10.63 31.31
N ASN A 33 -2.93 -10.75 30.15
CA ASN A 33 -3.02 -11.99 29.41
C ASN A 33 -1.58 -12.36 29.04
N LEU A 34 -1.13 -13.53 29.50
CA LEU A 34 0.03 -14.19 28.91
C LEU A 34 -0.13 -14.13 27.37
N PRO A 35 0.94 -13.88 26.58
CA PRO A 35 0.81 -13.80 25.13
C PRO A 35 0.12 -15.07 24.64
N ARG A 36 -1.02 -14.91 23.96
CA ARG A 36 -1.70 -16.03 23.33
C ARG A 36 -0.72 -16.62 22.33
N LYS A 37 -0.52 -17.94 22.38
CA LYS A 37 0.37 -18.67 21.47
C LYS A 37 -0.52 -19.45 20.49
N PRO A 38 -0.97 -18.85 19.37
CA PRO A 38 -1.67 -19.57 18.32
C PRO A 38 -0.95 -20.87 17.96
N GLN A 39 -1.66 -22.00 18.03
CA GLN A 39 -1.06 -23.32 17.86
C GLN A 39 -1.28 -23.87 16.44
N GLN A 40 -2.31 -23.38 15.74
CA GLN A 40 -2.70 -23.90 14.44
C GLN A 40 -2.94 -22.77 13.45
N VAL A 41 -2.71 -23.08 12.19
CA VAL A 41 -3.08 -22.25 11.05
C VAL A 41 -4.33 -22.84 10.43
N LEU A 42 -5.29 -21.98 10.11
CA LEU A 42 -6.51 -22.34 9.41
C LEU A 42 -6.49 -21.65 8.03
N PHE A 43 -7.06 -22.32 7.04
CA PHE A 43 -7.24 -21.79 5.68
C PHE A 43 -8.72 -21.59 5.40
N GLY A 44 -9.05 -20.45 4.79
CA GLY A 44 -10.42 -20.14 4.42
C GLY A 44 -10.50 -19.16 3.27
N ASP A 45 -11.74 -18.83 2.92
CA ASP A 45 -12.09 -17.97 1.81
C ASP A 45 -13.14 -16.95 2.27
N LEU A 46 -12.85 -15.65 2.12
CA LEU A 46 -13.68 -14.57 2.63
C LEU A 46 -14.34 -13.76 1.51
N HIS A 47 -14.25 -14.23 0.27
CA HIS A 47 -14.75 -13.53 -0.90
C HIS A 47 -15.35 -14.54 -1.89
N VAL A 48 -16.67 -14.76 -1.77
CA VAL A 48 -17.37 -15.85 -2.44
C VAL A 48 -18.74 -15.38 -2.89
N HIS A 49 -18.99 -15.48 -4.20
CA HIS A 49 -20.27 -15.18 -4.82
C HIS A 49 -21.05 -16.45 -5.16
N THR A 50 -22.35 -16.35 -5.02
CA THR A 50 -23.35 -17.41 -5.21
C THR A 50 -24.46 -16.89 -6.13
N ASN A 51 -25.44 -17.74 -6.41
CA ASN A 51 -26.60 -17.33 -7.19
C ASN A 51 -27.40 -16.18 -6.55
N TYR A 52 -27.14 -15.77 -5.31
CA TYR A 52 -27.76 -14.61 -4.69
C TYR A 52 -27.12 -13.27 -5.09
N SER A 53 -25.93 -13.31 -5.71
CA SER A 53 -25.37 -12.14 -6.40
C SER A 53 -25.84 -12.12 -7.85
N LEU A 54 -26.36 -10.97 -8.31
CA LEU A 54 -26.93 -10.86 -9.65
C LEU A 54 -25.90 -11.12 -10.76
N ASP A 55 -24.65 -10.73 -10.58
CA ASP A 55 -23.60 -10.95 -11.58
C ASP A 55 -23.27 -12.45 -11.73
N SER A 56 -23.14 -13.16 -10.62
CA SER A 56 -22.97 -14.61 -10.59
C SER A 56 -24.20 -15.33 -11.16
N TYR A 57 -25.41 -14.88 -10.82
CA TYR A 57 -26.65 -15.43 -11.35
C TYR A 57 -26.78 -15.24 -12.87
N LEU A 58 -26.53 -14.04 -13.39
CA LEU A 58 -26.60 -13.74 -14.82
C LEU A 58 -25.52 -14.47 -15.62
N PHE A 59 -24.38 -14.80 -15.00
CA PHE A 59 -23.40 -15.73 -15.57
C PHE A 59 -23.78 -17.19 -15.42
N ASN A 60 -25.03 -17.47 -15.04
CA ASN A 60 -25.66 -18.77 -14.94
C ASN A 60 -25.17 -19.65 -13.78
N ASN A 61 -24.87 -19.04 -12.63
CA ASN A 61 -24.57 -19.80 -11.43
C ASN A 61 -25.88 -20.23 -10.77
N ALA A 62 -26.14 -21.54 -10.71
CA ALA A 62 -27.32 -22.07 -10.04
C ALA A 62 -27.12 -22.34 -8.54
N ASN A 63 -25.87 -22.27 -8.04
CA ASN A 63 -25.52 -22.74 -6.70
C ASN A 63 -25.73 -21.65 -5.64
N ASP A 64 -26.42 -21.99 -4.55
CA ASP A 64 -26.81 -21.06 -3.48
C ASP A 64 -25.77 -20.98 -2.33
N PRO A 65 -25.98 -20.11 -1.32
CA PRO A 65 -25.08 -20.04 -0.16
C PRO A 65 -24.97 -21.33 0.66
N ASN A 66 -26.02 -22.16 0.71
CA ASN A 66 -25.94 -23.45 1.39
C ASN A 66 -24.99 -24.40 0.64
N ASP A 67 -25.06 -24.40 -0.69
CA ASP A 67 -24.19 -25.16 -1.57
C ASP A 67 -22.72 -24.72 -1.46
N ALA A 68 -22.46 -23.41 -1.41
CA ALA A 68 -21.12 -22.87 -1.19
C ALA A 68 -20.49 -23.41 0.11
N TYR A 69 -21.23 -23.39 1.22
CA TYR A 69 -20.71 -23.92 2.50
C TYR A 69 -20.58 -25.44 2.51
N LEU A 70 -21.45 -26.19 1.82
CA LEU A 70 -21.29 -27.64 1.67
C LEU A 70 -20.06 -27.98 0.83
N PHE A 71 -19.80 -27.22 -0.23
CA PHE A 71 -18.61 -27.35 -1.05
C PHE A 71 -17.33 -27.02 -0.26
N ALA A 72 -17.32 -25.92 0.49
CA ALA A 72 -16.19 -25.53 1.36
C ALA A 72 -15.77 -26.65 2.32
N LYS A 73 -16.74 -27.41 2.84
CA LYS A 73 -16.50 -28.55 3.75
C LYS A 73 -16.14 -29.85 3.03
N GLY A 74 -16.17 -29.87 1.69
CA GLY A 74 -16.01 -31.07 0.86
C GLY A 74 -17.19 -32.05 0.94
N GLU A 75 -18.34 -31.61 1.43
CA GLU A 75 -19.54 -32.43 1.64
C GLU A 75 -20.41 -32.56 0.38
N LYS A 76 -20.35 -31.59 -0.53
CA LYS A 76 -21.10 -31.57 -1.80
C LYS A 76 -20.14 -31.31 -2.96
N ALA A 77 -20.38 -31.99 -4.09
CA ALA A 77 -19.79 -31.62 -5.36
C ALA A 77 -20.80 -30.73 -6.12
N LEU A 78 -20.32 -29.67 -6.77
CA LEU A 78 -21.18 -28.70 -7.45
C LEU A 78 -21.03 -28.81 -8.96
N PRO A 79 -22.14 -28.74 -9.71
CA PRO A 79 -22.08 -28.51 -11.14
C PRO A 79 -21.56 -27.09 -11.42
N ILE A 80 -20.67 -26.97 -12.40
CA ILE A 80 -20.19 -25.69 -12.91
C ILE A 80 -20.75 -25.51 -14.32
N GLY A 81 -21.28 -24.35 -14.67
CA GLY A 81 -21.89 -24.09 -15.97
C GLY A 81 -23.40 -24.38 -16.06
N ASN A 82 -23.94 -24.37 -17.28
CA ASN A 82 -25.37 -24.46 -17.54
C ASN A 82 -25.89 -25.89 -17.38
N CYS A 83 -26.35 -26.25 -16.18
CA CYS A 83 -26.80 -27.61 -15.86
C CYS A 83 -28.30 -27.68 -15.53
N GLY A 84 -29.12 -26.77 -16.06
CA GLY A 84 -30.59 -26.82 -15.91
C GLY A 84 -31.20 -28.06 -16.59
N ASP A 85 -32.46 -28.37 -16.25
CA ASP A 85 -33.18 -29.55 -16.77
C ASP A 85 -33.28 -29.60 -18.31
N ASP A 86 -33.13 -28.45 -18.99
CA ASP A 86 -33.21 -28.27 -20.45
C ASP A 86 -31.84 -28.07 -21.13
N ALA A 87 -30.72 -28.08 -20.40
CA ALA A 87 -29.39 -27.86 -20.97
C ALA A 87 -28.91 -29.08 -21.78
N ALA A 88 -28.24 -28.83 -22.92
CA ALA A 88 -27.60 -29.91 -23.66
C ALA A 88 -26.48 -30.52 -22.80
N PRO A 89 -26.24 -31.85 -22.84
CA PRO A 89 -25.18 -32.48 -22.05
C PRO A 89 -23.78 -31.88 -22.27
N ASP A 90 -23.57 -31.28 -23.43
CA ASP A 90 -22.31 -30.67 -23.85
C ASP A 90 -22.16 -29.21 -23.35
N ASP A 91 -23.23 -28.60 -22.81
CA ASP A 91 -23.24 -27.26 -22.18
C ASP A 91 -23.00 -27.32 -20.66
N CYS A 92 -23.05 -28.53 -20.08
CA CYS A 92 -22.77 -28.78 -18.68
C CYS A 92 -21.25 -28.86 -18.45
N GLY A 93 -20.69 -27.96 -17.63
CA GLY A 93 -19.31 -28.12 -17.16
C GLY A 93 -19.18 -29.27 -16.14
N GLU A 94 -17.96 -29.47 -15.65
CA GLU A 94 -17.67 -30.58 -14.74
C GLU A 94 -18.35 -30.40 -13.38
N THR A 95 -18.76 -31.52 -12.77
CA THR A 95 -19.12 -31.53 -11.34
C THR A 95 -17.87 -31.64 -10.50
N LEU A 96 -17.53 -30.58 -9.77
CA LEU A 96 -16.28 -30.48 -9.03
C LEU A 96 -16.50 -30.65 -7.53
N ARG A 97 -15.50 -31.21 -6.85
CA ARG A 97 -15.38 -31.23 -5.39
C ARG A 97 -14.00 -30.69 -5.01
N ILE A 98 -13.96 -29.84 -3.99
CA ILE A 98 -12.71 -29.29 -3.48
C ILE A 98 -11.73 -30.41 -3.09
N SER A 99 -10.47 -30.28 -3.51
CA SER A 99 -9.40 -31.25 -3.20
C SER A 99 -9.07 -31.34 -1.71
N ALA A 100 -9.23 -30.22 -0.99
CA ALA A 100 -9.04 -30.16 0.46
C ALA A 100 -10.08 -29.21 1.08
N PRO A 101 -10.87 -29.64 2.07
CA PRO A 101 -11.82 -28.78 2.76
C PRO A 101 -11.17 -27.53 3.37
N LEU A 102 -11.95 -26.45 3.47
CA LEU A 102 -11.59 -25.23 4.20
C LEU A 102 -11.94 -25.35 5.68
N ASP A 103 -11.24 -24.57 6.51
CA ASP A 103 -11.50 -24.44 7.94
C ASP A 103 -12.58 -23.38 8.23
N PHE A 104 -12.68 -22.37 7.36
CA PHE A 104 -13.69 -21.32 7.44
C PHE A 104 -14.03 -20.73 6.06
N ALA A 105 -15.22 -20.14 5.94
CA ALA A 105 -15.59 -19.36 4.76
C ALA A 105 -16.59 -18.24 5.09
N ALA A 106 -16.70 -17.26 4.21
CA ALA A 106 -17.78 -16.27 4.17
C ALA A 106 -18.35 -16.21 2.75
N VAL A 107 -19.68 -16.25 2.64
CA VAL A 107 -20.37 -15.83 1.42
C VAL A 107 -20.54 -14.31 1.50
N THR A 108 -20.13 -13.62 0.44
CA THR A 108 -20.08 -12.17 0.35
C THR A 108 -20.66 -11.70 -0.98
N ASP A 109 -21.90 -12.08 -1.24
CA ASP A 109 -22.62 -11.57 -2.41
C ASP A 109 -22.83 -10.05 -2.32
N HIS A 110 -22.96 -9.41 -3.48
CA HIS A 110 -23.19 -7.98 -3.65
C HIS A 110 -24.47 -7.50 -2.95
N ALA A 111 -24.34 -6.59 -1.97
CA ALA A 111 -25.48 -5.98 -1.27
C ALA A 111 -26.39 -5.18 -2.21
N GLU A 112 -25.83 -4.64 -3.30
CA GLU A 112 -26.52 -3.81 -4.28
C GLU A 112 -27.69 -4.54 -4.92
N THR A 113 -27.55 -5.84 -5.20
CA THR A 113 -28.48 -6.59 -6.05
C THR A 113 -29.26 -7.70 -5.33
N MET A 114 -29.08 -7.84 -4.01
CA MET A 114 -29.75 -8.91 -3.26
C MET A 114 -31.28 -8.81 -3.30
N ALA A 115 -31.82 -7.58 -3.30
CA ALA A 115 -33.27 -7.35 -3.35
C ALA A 115 -33.84 -7.69 -4.73
N GLU A 116 -33.18 -7.22 -5.79
CA GLU A 116 -33.50 -7.46 -7.19
C GLU A 116 -33.49 -8.95 -7.48
N TYR A 117 -32.44 -9.66 -7.06
CA TYR A 117 -32.38 -11.11 -7.16
C TYR A 117 -33.60 -11.77 -6.53
N LEU A 118 -33.93 -11.42 -5.28
CA LEU A 118 -35.08 -12.03 -4.58
C LEU A 118 -36.40 -11.73 -5.29
N LEU A 119 -36.61 -10.47 -5.69
CA LEU A 119 -37.85 -10.03 -6.33
C LEU A 119 -38.07 -10.68 -7.69
N CYS A 120 -37.01 -10.91 -8.45
CA CYS A 120 -37.10 -11.46 -9.80
C CYS A 120 -37.09 -13.00 -9.84
N THR A 121 -36.46 -13.67 -8.89
CA THR A 121 -36.23 -15.14 -8.96
C THR A 121 -37.08 -15.96 -8.01
N VAL A 122 -37.68 -15.34 -6.99
CA VAL A 122 -38.56 -16.05 -6.05
C VAL A 122 -40.00 -15.63 -6.28
N SER A 123 -40.85 -16.63 -6.58
CA SER A 123 -42.29 -16.38 -6.78
C SER A 123 -42.91 -15.72 -5.54
N PRO A 124 -43.69 -14.64 -5.72
CA PRO A 124 -44.42 -14.00 -4.63
C PRO A 124 -45.56 -14.87 -4.08
N SER A 125 -45.98 -15.90 -4.83
CA SER A 125 -47.12 -16.75 -4.48
C SER A 125 -46.67 -18.15 -4.04
N LYS A 126 -47.24 -18.62 -2.93
CA LYS A 126 -47.07 -20.01 -2.47
C LYS A 126 -47.85 -21.01 -3.32
N GLN A 127 -48.75 -20.56 -4.18
CA GLN A 127 -49.57 -21.42 -5.03
C GLN A 127 -48.96 -21.68 -6.42
N GLY A 128 -47.82 -21.06 -6.75
CA GLY A 128 -47.15 -21.20 -8.05
C GLY A 128 -46.63 -19.86 -8.56
N GLU A 129 -46.04 -19.85 -9.75
CA GLU A 129 -45.64 -18.60 -10.42
C GLU A 129 -46.89 -17.82 -10.87
N PRO A 130 -46.90 -16.48 -10.73
CA PRO A 130 -47.98 -15.67 -11.28
C PRO A 130 -47.99 -15.76 -12.81
N ASP A 131 -49.18 -15.75 -13.41
CA ASP A 131 -49.31 -15.63 -14.87
C ASP A 131 -48.95 -14.21 -15.27
N CYS A 132 -47.70 -14.01 -15.71
CA CYS A 132 -47.19 -12.70 -16.11
C CYS A 132 -47.73 -12.22 -17.47
N ASP A 133 -48.34 -13.09 -18.28
CA ASP A 133 -48.94 -12.78 -19.58
C ASP A 133 -50.41 -12.33 -19.47
N ASP A 134 -51.03 -12.51 -18.30
CA ASP A 134 -52.37 -11.98 -18.01
C ASP A 134 -52.36 -10.45 -17.87
N VAL A 135 -52.28 -9.76 -19.02
CA VAL A 135 -52.44 -8.30 -19.14
C VAL A 135 -53.82 -7.80 -18.71
N THR A 136 -54.76 -8.71 -18.38
CA THR A 136 -56.11 -8.39 -17.93
C THR A 136 -56.26 -8.38 -16.41
N ASN A 137 -55.19 -8.62 -15.64
CA ASN A 137 -55.15 -8.43 -14.19
C ASN A 137 -54.66 -7.00 -13.83
N PRO A 138 -55.56 -6.00 -13.73
CA PRO A 138 -55.20 -4.62 -13.38
C PRO A 138 -54.77 -4.46 -11.91
N ASN A 139 -54.83 -5.52 -11.10
CA ASN A 139 -54.57 -5.47 -9.66
C ASN A 139 -53.17 -6.01 -9.29
N ARG A 140 -52.26 -6.19 -10.27
CA ARG A 140 -50.86 -6.53 -9.96
C ARG A 140 -50.21 -5.37 -9.20
N GLU A 141 -49.90 -5.62 -7.94
CA GLU A 141 -49.29 -4.65 -7.03
C GLU A 141 -48.16 -5.32 -6.26
N GLY A 142 -47.27 -4.51 -5.66
CA GLY A 142 -46.16 -5.00 -4.85
C GLY A 142 -45.29 -6.02 -5.60
N TRP A 143 -45.01 -7.17 -4.96
CA TRP A 143 -44.04 -8.15 -5.46
C TRP A 143 -44.47 -8.76 -6.78
N GLU A 144 -45.75 -9.05 -6.97
CA GLU A 144 -46.24 -9.61 -8.23
C GLU A 144 -46.01 -8.66 -9.42
N LYS A 145 -46.10 -7.35 -9.19
CA LYS A 145 -45.79 -6.35 -10.21
C LYS A 145 -44.30 -6.37 -10.58
N SER A 146 -43.41 -6.33 -9.59
CA SER A 146 -41.95 -6.40 -9.82
C SER A 146 -41.55 -7.71 -10.50
N TYR A 147 -42.01 -8.85 -9.97
CA TYR A 147 -41.71 -10.18 -10.52
C TYR A 147 -42.08 -10.29 -12.01
N CYS A 148 -43.21 -9.71 -12.41
CA CYS A 148 -43.66 -9.72 -13.80
C CYS A 148 -43.15 -8.55 -14.67
N SER A 149 -42.24 -7.71 -14.16
CA SER A 149 -41.60 -6.65 -14.96
C SER A 149 -40.73 -7.25 -16.06
N ASP A 150 -40.47 -6.46 -17.11
CA ASP A 150 -39.64 -6.92 -18.22
C ASP A 150 -38.18 -7.10 -17.79
N ASP A 151 -37.65 -6.26 -16.89
CA ASP A 151 -36.30 -6.46 -16.36
C ASP A 151 -36.21 -7.72 -15.49
N CYS A 152 -37.21 -8.02 -14.67
CA CYS A 152 -37.22 -9.29 -13.92
C CYS A 152 -37.38 -10.53 -14.83
N LYS A 153 -38.07 -10.41 -15.98
CA LYS A 153 -38.04 -11.45 -17.01
C LYS A 153 -36.63 -11.58 -17.58
N GLY A 154 -35.97 -10.47 -17.94
CA GLY A 154 -34.59 -10.45 -18.41
C GLY A 154 -33.62 -11.10 -17.41
N VAL A 155 -33.78 -10.85 -16.11
CA VAL A 155 -33.01 -11.54 -15.05
C VAL A 155 -33.23 -13.06 -15.15
N ARG A 156 -34.48 -13.53 -15.17
CA ARG A 156 -34.78 -14.97 -15.27
C ARG A 156 -34.32 -15.61 -16.58
N ASP A 157 -34.31 -14.84 -17.66
CA ASP A 157 -33.83 -15.24 -18.98
C ASP A 157 -32.30 -15.11 -19.12
N LEU A 158 -31.59 -14.75 -18.04
CA LEU A 158 -30.14 -14.60 -17.97
C LEU A 158 -29.58 -13.55 -18.95
N ASP A 159 -30.31 -12.44 -19.12
CA ASP A 159 -29.87 -11.33 -19.95
C ASP A 159 -28.67 -10.59 -19.33
N THR A 160 -27.47 -10.96 -19.77
CA THR A 160 -26.21 -10.36 -19.32
C THR A 160 -26.09 -8.86 -19.63
N SER A 161 -26.94 -8.30 -20.51
CA SER A 161 -26.94 -6.85 -20.75
C SER A 161 -27.37 -6.08 -19.50
N LEU A 162 -28.29 -6.62 -18.70
CA LEU A 162 -28.75 -6.02 -17.43
C LEU A 162 -27.60 -5.80 -16.45
N PHE A 163 -26.61 -6.69 -16.41
CA PHE A 163 -25.42 -6.48 -15.58
C PHE A 163 -24.65 -5.21 -15.98
N THR A 164 -24.49 -4.98 -17.28
CA THR A 164 -23.80 -3.80 -17.80
C THR A 164 -24.59 -2.53 -17.51
N GLU A 165 -25.92 -2.61 -17.60
CA GLU A 165 -26.79 -1.48 -17.31
C GLU A 165 -26.78 -1.14 -15.81
N VAL A 166 -26.92 -2.12 -14.91
CA VAL A 166 -26.80 -1.92 -13.45
C VAL A 166 -25.43 -1.34 -13.08
N GLN A 167 -24.34 -1.81 -13.69
CA GLN A 167 -23.02 -1.21 -13.46
C GLN A 167 -22.92 0.23 -13.93
N THR A 168 -23.66 0.61 -14.97
CA THR A 168 -23.68 1.98 -15.49
C THR A 168 -24.49 2.87 -14.56
N GLU A 169 -25.62 2.40 -14.06
CA GLU A 169 -26.45 3.11 -13.06
C GLU A 169 -25.70 3.33 -11.75
N LEU A 170 -24.93 2.33 -11.29
CA LEU A 170 -24.08 2.47 -10.10
C LEU A 170 -22.96 3.50 -10.25
N GLN A 171 -22.64 3.95 -11.48
CA GLN A 171 -21.68 5.03 -11.74
C GLN A 171 -22.31 6.41 -11.71
N GLU A 172 -23.62 6.53 -11.62
CA GLU A 172 -24.29 7.82 -11.49
C GLU A 172 -23.95 8.45 -10.14
N ASP A 173 -24.02 9.79 -10.11
CA ASP A 173 -23.82 10.57 -8.90
C ASP A 173 -24.79 10.08 -7.81
N GLU A 174 -26.11 10.06 -8.04
CA GLU A 174 -27.07 9.52 -7.08
C GLU A 174 -27.65 8.20 -7.61
N PRO A 175 -26.96 7.06 -7.44
CA PRO A 175 -27.40 5.80 -8.03
C PRO A 175 -28.81 5.47 -7.53
N GLN A 176 -29.71 5.20 -8.47
CA GLN A 176 -31.07 4.78 -8.17
C GLN A 176 -31.24 3.32 -8.53
N ARG A 177 -32.06 2.62 -7.75
CA ARG A 177 -32.52 1.28 -8.14
C ARG A 177 -33.50 1.39 -9.29
N ARG A 178 -33.62 0.31 -10.07
CA ARG A 178 -34.55 0.26 -11.21
C ARG A 178 -35.99 0.33 -10.75
N GLU A 179 -36.73 1.29 -11.29
CA GLU A 179 -38.10 1.61 -10.85
C GLU A 179 -39.12 0.48 -11.11
N ASP A 180 -38.89 -0.36 -12.10
CA ASP A 180 -39.80 -1.48 -12.43
C ASP A 180 -39.56 -2.72 -11.55
N ILE A 181 -38.34 -2.93 -11.05
CA ILE A 181 -38.00 -3.99 -10.08
C ILE A 181 -38.20 -3.49 -8.64
N CYS A 182 -37.59 -2.35 -8.30
CA CYS A 182 -37.57 -1.72 -6.99
C CYS A 182 -38.18 -0.29 -7.07
N PRO A 183 -39.52 -0.16 -7.11
CA PRO A 183 -40.18 1.14 -7.20
C PRO A 183 -39.87 2.04 -6.00
N SER A 184 -39.46 3.28 -6.26
CA SER A 184 -39.04 4.26 -5.25
C SER A 184 -40.11 4.59 -4.19
N GLU A 185 -41.38 4.54 -4.57
CA GLU A 185 -42.52 4.82 -3.67
C GLU A 185 -42.96 3.59 -2.84
N SER A 186 -42.26 2.46 -2.92
CA SER A 186 -42.65 1.18 -2.31
C SER A 186 -41.59 0.66 -1.32
N GLU A 187 -42.01 0.22 -0.13
CA GLU A 187 -41.13 -0.44 0.86
C GLU A 187 -40.68 -1.86 0.44
N ILE A 188 -41.06 -2.30 -0.77
CA ILE A 188 -40.84 -3.67 -1.21
C ILE A 188 -39.36 -4.03 -1.35
N CYS A 189 -38.55 -3.13 -1.89
CA CYS A 189 -37.14 -3.40 -2.13
C CYS A 189 -36.38 -3.52 -0.80
N HIS A 190 -36.70 -2.63 0.13
CA HIS A 190 -36.19 -2.67 1.51
C HIS A 190 -36.60 -3.98 2.21
N THR A 191 -37.88 -4.35 2.12
CA THR A 191 -38.38 -5.63 2.68
C THR A 191 -37.70 -6.84 2.06
N ALA A 192 -37.46 -6.81 0.75
CA ALA A 192 -36.77 -7.87 0.02
C ALA A 192 -35.30 -8.00 0.47
N SER A 193 -34.59 -6.87 0.56
CA SER A 193 -33.22 -6.79 1.09
C SER A 193 -33.11 -7.33 2.51
N GLU A 194 -34.01 -6.96 3.41
CA GLU A 194 -34.05 -7.53 4.76
C GLU A 194 -34.30 -9.04 4.77
N THR A 195 -35.22 -9.49 3.91
CA THR A 195 -35.62 -10.90 3.83
C THR A 195 -34.46 -11.77 3.39
N ILE A 196 -33.75 -11.37 2.34
CA ILE A 196 -32.57 -12.09 1.87
C ILE A 196 -31.42 -11.96 2.87
N TRP A 197 -31.18 -10.80 3.48
CA TRP A 197 -30.15 -10.65 4.52
C TRP A 197 -30.39 -11.57 5.73
N LYS A 198 -31.63 -11.66 6.23
CA LYS A 198 -32.02 -12.61 7.28
C LYS A 198 -31.78 -14.06 6.84
N ARG A 199 -31.87 -14.36 5.53
CA ARG A 199 -31.55 -15.67 4.95
C ARG A 199 -30.05 -15.96 4.99
N PHE A 200 -29.18 -15.01 4.60
CA PHE A 200 -27.72 -15.13 4.72
C PHE A 200 -27.31 -15.45 6.17
N GLN A 201 -27.82 -14.67 7.13
CA GLN A 201 -27.56 -14.88 8.55
C GLN A 201 -27.97 -16.28 8.99
N LYS A 202 -29.15 -16.75 8.58
CA LYS A 202 -29.65 -18.08 8.92
C LYS A 202 -28.76 -19.19 8.34
N ILE A 203 -28.38 -19.10 7.07
CA ILE A 203 -27.53 -20.09 6.39
C ILE A 203 -26.14 -20.11 7.03
N ALA A 204 -25.46 -18.97 7.16
CA ALA A 204 -24.16 -18.89 7.80
C ALA A 204 -24.19 -19.46 9.24
N ASN A 205 -25.23 -19.18 10.02
CA ASN A 205 -25.37 -19.75 11.36
C ASN A 205 -25.66 -21.26 11.36
N LEU A 206 -26.39 -21.77 10.37
CA LEU A 206 -26.61 -23.20 10.19
C LEU A 206 -25.30 -23.94 9.92
N HIS A 207 -24.43 -23.38 9.08
CA HIS A 207 -23.16 -23.99 8.65
C HIS A 207 -22.00 -23.75 9.62
N ASN A 208 -22.12 -22.81 10.56
CA ASN A 208 -21.11 -22.62 11.59
C ASN A 208 -21.06 -23.80 12.58
N LYS A 209 -20.17 -24.76 12.34
CA LYS A 209 -19.98 -26.01 13.09
C LYS A 209 -18.63 -26.04 13.82
N SER A 210 -18.31 -24.99 14.58
CA SER A 210 -17.06 -24.93 15.35
C SER A 210 -16.95 -26.14 16.33
N PRO A 211 -15.76 -26.77 16.49
CA PRO A 211 -14.47 -26.35 15.95
C PRO A 211 -14.11 -26.94 14.57
N ASN A 212 -15.04 -27.60 13.88
CA ASN A 212 -14.71 -28.29 12.62
C ASN A 212 -14.76 -27.35 11.42
N PHE A 213 -15.69 -26.39 11.43
CA PHE A 213 -15.84 -25.40 10.37
C PHE A 213 -16.45 -24.11 10.92
N THR A 214 -15.94 -22.96 10.51
CA THR A 214 -16.52 -21.65 10.85
C THR A 214 -17.12 -21.00 9.61
N ALA A 215 -18.41 -20.67 9.67
CA ALA A 215 -19.06 -19.84 8.65
C ALA A 215 -19.24 -18.43 9.21
N PHE A 216 -18.79 -17.43 8.48
CA PHE A 216 -19.00 -16.02 8.82
C PHE A 216 -20.30 -15.50 8.23
N ILE A 217 -20.88 -14.50 8.89
CA ILE A 217 -21.91 -13.67 8.28
C ILE A 217 -21.18 -12.51 7.61
N GLY A 218 -21.47 -12.24 6.35
CA GLY A 218 -20.87 -11.15 5.59
C GLY A 218 -21.63 -10.85 4.30
N TYR A 219 -21.22 -9.77 3.64
CA TYR A 219 -21.70 -9.31 2.33
C TYR A 219 -20.62 -8.45 1.67
N GLU A 220 -20.72 -8.22 0.37
CA GLU A 220 -19.87 -7.28 -0.36
C GLU A 220 -20.59 -5.95 -0.59
N HIS A 221 -19.85 -4.86 -0.43
CA HIS A 221 -20.27 -3.50 -0.75
C HIS A 221 -19.44 -2.98 -1.92
N SER A 222 -20.07 -2.61 -3.03
CA SER A 222 -19.41 -2.56 -4.34
C SER A 222 -19.78 -1.35 -5.18
N PRO A 223 -19.40 -0.13 -4.73
CA PRO A 223 -19.65 1.07 -5.50
C PRO A 223 -18.76 1.14 -6.74
N TYR A 224 -19.30 1.76 -7.80
CA TYR A 224 -18.62 2.03 -9.06
C TYR A 224 -18.52 3.54 -9.25
N PHE A 225 -17.35 4.11 -9.50
CA PHE A 225 -17.17 5.57 -9.60
C PHE A 225 -17.12 6.07 -11.04
N THR A 226 -17.57 7.32 -11.26
CA THR A 226 -17.36 8.06 -12.51
C THR A 226 -15.86 8.13 -12.83
N GLY A 227 -15.45 7.61 -13.99
CA GLY A 227 -14.03 7.48 -14.39
C GLY A 227 -13.47 6.06 -14.26
N GLY A 228 -14.26 5.12 -13.74
CA GLY A 228 -13.94 3.70 -13.65
C GLY A 228 -13.10 3.33 -12.43
N GLY A 229 -13.11 2.04 -12.10
CA GLY A 229 -12.38 1.45 -10.97
C GLY A 229 -13.30 0.63 -10.08
N LYS A 230 -12.80 -0.50 -9.56
CA LYS A 230 -13.52 -1.36 -8.62
C LYS A 230 -13.15 -1.00 -7.19
N PHE A 231 -14.14 -0.59 -6.40
CA PHE A 231 -13.94 -0.03 -5.07
C PHE A 231 -14.58 -0.85 -3.95
N HIS A 232 -14.51 -2.16 -4.13
CA HIS A 232 -15.31 -3.10 -3.40
C HIS A 232 -14.70 -3.48 -2.04
N ARG A 233 -15.56 -3.88 -1.11
CA ARG A 233 -15.20 -4.26 0.25
C ARG A 233 -16.05 -5.44 0.72
N ASN A 234 -15.40 -6.42 1.32
CA ASN A 234 -16.09 -7.49 2.06
C ASN A 234 -16.28 -7.08 3.52
N ILE A 235 -17.53 -7.06 3.97
CA ILE A 235 -17.88 -6.81 5.38
C ILE A 235 -18.06 -8.15 6.08
N ILE A 236 -17.23 -8.42 7.09
CA ILE A 236 -17.23 -9.68 7.84
C ILE A 236 -17.61 -9.41 9.30
N PHE A 237 -18.63 -10.10 9.82
CA PHE A 237 -19.09 -9.91 11.19
C PHE A 237 -18.53 -10.95 12.17
N ARG A 238 -18.12 -10.48 13.35
CA ARG A 238 -17.53 -11.32 14.41
C ARG A 238 -18.50 -12.36 14.97
N GLY A 239 -19.78 -12.01 15.05
CA GLY A 239 -20.78 -12.72 15.84
C GLY A 239 -22.02 -13.09 15.04
N THR A 240 -23.14 -13.24 15.74
CA THR A 240 -24.48 -13.39 15.15
C THR A 240 -25.30 -12.10 15.23
N LEU A 241 -24.83 -11.13 16.02
CA LEU A 241 -25.44 -9.82 16.12
C LEU A 241 -24.83 -8.95 15.03
N VAL A 242 -25.68 -8.55 14.09
CA VAL A 242 -25.34 -7.77 12.90
C VAL A 242 -26.43 -6.69 12.72
N PRO A 243 -26.16 -5.62 11.94
CA PRO A 243 -27.19 -4.65 11.58
C PRO A 243 -28.42 -5.30 10.94
N GLU A 244 -29.59 -4.70 11.14
CA GLU A 244 -30.86 -5.23 10.60
C GLU A 244 -30.91 -5.20 9.06
N ASN A 245 -30.18 -4.26 8.46
CA ASN A 245 -30.08 -4.05 7.02
C ASN A 245 -28.62 -4.16 6.55
N VAL A 246 -28.42 -4.59 5.31
CA VAL A 246 -27.13 -4.43 4.62
C VAL A 246 -27.00 -2.99 4.11
N LEU A 247 -25.77 -2.49 4.04
CA LEU A 247 -25.47 -1.18 3.45
C LEU A 247 -24.93 -1.42 2.03
N SER A 248 -25.72 -1.08 1.01
CA SER A 248 -25.29 -1.15 -0.39
C SER A 248 -24.81 0.21 -0.91
N ALA A 249 -24.23 0.24 -2.11
CA ALA A 249 -23.85 1.49 -2.78
C ALA A 249 -25.02 2.47 -3.01
N TYR A 250 -26.27 2.00 -2.96
CA TYR A 250 -27.47 2.86 -3.00
C TYR A 250 -27.75 3.56 -1.66
N ASP A 251 -27.25 3.00 -0.55
CA ASP A 251 -27.48 3.52 0.81
C ASP A 251 -26.34 4.43 1.28
N VAL A 252 -25.11 4.01 0.97
CA VAL A 252 -23.86 4.71 1.30
C VAL A 252 -22.92 4.57 0.12
N TYR A 253 -22.60 5.64 -0.57
CA TYR A 253 -21.87 5.51 -1.83
C TYR A 253 -20.35 5.46 -1.60
N THR A 254 -19.87 6.15 -0.56
CA THR A 254 -18.44 6.27 -0.31
C THR A 254 -17.92 5.35 0.79
N ALA A 255 -16.59 5.16 0.80
CA ALA A 255 -15.92 4.36 1.83
C ALA A 255 -16.05 5.03 3.21
N HIS A 256 -15.92 6.35 3.26
CA HIS A 256 -16.12 7.13 4.47
C HIS A 256 -17.53 6.91 5.04
N GLU A 257 -18.57 7.07 4.22
CA GLU A 257 -19.97 6.90 4.64
C GLU A 257 -20.25 5.47 5.10
N LEU A 258 -19.76 4.46 4.37
CA LEU A 258 -19.87 3.06 4.77
C LEU A 258 -19.27 2.83 6.16
N LEU A 259 -18.04 3.29 6.38
CA LEU A 259 -17.34 3.08 7.64
C LEU A 259 -17.98 3.86 8.78
N GLU A 260 -18.45 5.08 8.53
CA GLU A 260 -19.20 5.89 9.49
C GLU A 260 -20.51 5.20 9.90
N GLN A 261 -21.30 4.74 8.93
CA GLN A 261 -22.56 4.05 9.21
C GLN A 261 -22.37 2.72 9.94
N LEU A 262 -21.33 1.95 9.59
CA LEU A 262 -20.99 0.73 10.33
C LEU A 262 -20.60 1.03 11.78
N ASP A 263 -19.83 2.10 12.03
CA ASP A 263 -19.44 2.51 13.38
C ASP A 263 -20.66 2.92 14.24
N HIS A 264 -21.67 3.52 13.62
CA HIS A 264 -22.91 3.92 14.28
C HIS A 264 -23.91 2.76 14.48
N THR A 265 -24.00 1.84 13.52
CA THR A 265 -25.04 0.78 13.51
C THR A 265 -24.55 -0.54 14.13
N CYS A 266 -23.26 -0.87 13.99
CA CYS A 266 -22.66 -2.08 14.55
C CYS A 266 -22.02 -1.81 15.91
N THR A 267 -22.84 -1.52 16.92
CA THR A 267 -22.38 -1.17 18.27
C THR A 267 -22.59 -2.28 19.30
N GLY A 268 -22.02 -2.09 20.50
CA GLY A 268 -22.20 -2.99 21.64
C GLY A 268 -21.51 -4.35 21.47
N LYS A 269 -22.27 -5.37 21.08
CA LYS A 269 -21.75 -6.73 20.84
C LYS A 269 -21.57 -7.04 19.34
N CYS A 270 -22.02 -6.16 18.46
CA CYS A 270 -21.69 -6.23 17.05
C CYS A 270 -20.24 -5.75 16.84
N GLU A 271 -19.48 -6.47 16.04
CA GLU A 271 -18.16 -6.06 15.57
C GLU A 271 -18.02 -6.50 14.11
N ALA A 272 -17.51 -5.61 13.26
CA ALA A 272 -17.27 -5.86 11.84
C ALA A 272 -15.80 -5.62 11.48
N LEU A 273 -15.33 -6.31 10.45
CA LEU A 273 -14.13 -6.00 9.68
C LEU A 273 -14.54 -5.70 8.25
N VAL A 274 -13.89 -4.74 7.64
CA VAL A 274 -14.07 -4.33 6.26
C VAL A 274 -12.77 -4.65 5.52
N ILE A 275 -12.85 -5.43 4.46
CA ILE A 275 -11.68 -5.90 3.71
C ILE A 275 -11.77 -5.35 2.30
N PRO A 276 -11.07 -4.23 1.98
CA PRO A 276 -10.92 -3.78 0.61
C PRO A 276 -10.26 -4.85 -0.26
N HIS A 277 -10.72 -4.97 -1.50
CA HIS A 277 -10.18 -5.90 -2.49
C HIS A 277 -10.17 -5.29 -3.89
N ASN A 278 -9.55 -5.98 -4.85
CA ASN A 278 -9.33 -5.48 -6.20
C ASN A 278 -8.55 -4.14 -6.28
N PRO A 279 -7.52 -3.86 -5.44
CA PRO A 279 -6.84 -2.58 -5.54
C PRO A 279 -6.11 -2.38 -6.86
N ASN A 280 -5.63 -3.46 -7.49
CA ASN A 280 -5.09 -3.43 -8.84
C ASN A 280 -6.09 -2.88 -9.87
N LEU A 281 -7.40 -3.07 -9.64
CA LEU A 281 -8.50 -2.58 -10.47
C LEU A 281 -9.14 -1.29 -9.98
N SER A 282 -8.58 -0.64 -8.96
CA SER A 282 -9.19 0.50 -8.29
C SER A 282 -8.89 1.85 -8.91
N ASN A 283 -8.06 1.87 -9.97
CA ASN A 283 -7.60 3.09 -10.62
C ASN A 283 -6.94 4.09 -9.63
N GLY A 284 -6.08 3.60 -8.73
CA GLY A 284 -5.34 4.44 -7.79
C GLY A 284 -6.12 4.89 -6.57
N MET A 285 -7.41 4.57 -6.50
CA MET A 285 -8.28 5.27 -5.57
C MET A 285 -8.18 4.71 -4.14
N PHE A 286 -7.88 3.42 -3.89
CA PHE A 286 -7.92 2.88 -2.51
C PHE A 286 -6.94 3.55 -1.54
N PHE A 287 -5.78 3.94 -2.06
CA PHE A 287 -4.75 4.64 -1.31
C PHE A 287 -4.79 6.15 -1.54
N ALA A 288 -5.83 6.68 -2.19
CA ALA A 288 -6.01 8.13 -2.34
C ALA A 288 -6.25 8.79 -0.97
N THR A 289 -5.80 10.04 -0.85
CA THR A 289 -5.99 10.89 0.34
C THR A 289 -7.29 11.70 0.28
N MET A 290 -8.04 11.53 -0.80
CA MET A 290 -9.33 12.15 -1.07
C MET A 290 -10.22 11.09 -1.67
N GLU A 291 -11.51 11.15 -1.37
CA GLU A 291 -12.49 10.32 -2.06
C GLU A 291 -12.72 10.81 -3.50
N PRO A 292 -13.09 9.91 -4.43
CA PRO A 292 -13.64 10.33 -5.71
C PRO A 292 -14.80 11.31 -5.48
N LYS A 293 -15.01 12.23 -6.42
CA LYS A 293 -16.06 13.26 -6.33
C LYS A 293 -17.37 12.61 -5.88
N THR A 294 -17.90 13.10 -4.77
CA THR A 294 -19.24 12.75 -4.33
C THR A 294 -20.26 13.35 -5.29
N PRO A 295 -21.52 12.90 -5.22
CA PRO A 295 -22.61 13.30 -6.14
C PRO A 295 -22.87 14.82 -6.14
N ASP A 296 -22.49 15.49 -5.05
CA ASP A 296 -22.59 16.94 -4.86
C ASP A 296 -21.38 17.73 -5.44
N GLY A 297 -20.46 17.06 -6.13
CA GLY A 297 -19.25 17.63 -6.72
C GLY A 297 -18.21 18.10 -5.70
N LYS A 298 -18.36 17.76 -4.41
CA LYS A 298 -17.37 18.10 -3.38
C LYS A 298 -16.27 17.03 -3.34
N GLU A 299 -15.05 17.50 -3.09
CA GLU A 299 -13.94 16.63 -2.78
C GLU A 299 -13.94 16.40 -1.27
N HIS A 300 -14.22 15.16 -0.82
CA HIS A 300 -14.06 14.81 0.59
C HIS A 300 -12.59 14.50 0.88
N SER A 301 -11.92 15.42 1.56
CA SER A 301 -10.60 15.16 2.12
C SER A 301 -10.78 14.41 3.44
N TYR A 302 -10.14 13.25 3.57
CA TYR A 302 -10.22 12.47 4.80
C TYR A 302 -9.72 13.27 6.00
N SER A 303 -10.58 13.39 7.01
CA SER A 303 -10.23 13.95 8.31
C SER A 303 -9.43 12.94 9.15
N LEU A 304 -8.84 13.39 10.27
CA LEU A 304 -8.20 12.50 11.23
C LEU A 304 -9.15 11.38 11.70
N GLU A 305 -10.41 11.72 11.96
CA GLU A 305 -11.42 10.76 12.42
C GLU A 305 -11.68 9.67 11.37
N ASP A 306 -11.64 10.03 10.08
CA ASP A 306 -11.83 9.08 8.99
C ASP A 306 -10.65 8.12 8.89
N TYR A 307 -9.44 8.62 9.02
CA TYR A 307 -8.25 7.77 9.07
C TYR A 307 -8.23 6.86 10.31
N GLU A 308 -8.73 7.33 11.45
CA GLU A 308 -8.90 6.50 12.66
C GLU A 308 -9.95 5.40 12.45
N ARG A 309 -11.09 5.72 11.82
CA ARG A 309 -12.12 4.74 11.44
C ARG A 309 -11.56 3.69 10.50
N ARG A 310 -10.87 4.10 9.42
CA ARG A 310 -10.21 3.18 8.48
C ARG A 310 -9.21 2.28 9.18
N SER A 311 -8.36 2.83 10.03
CA SER A 311 -7.36 2.04 10.79
C SER A 311 -8.00 0.98 11.72
N ARG A 312 -9.22 1.23 12.20
CA ARG A 312 -9.95 0.32 13.11
C ARG A 312 -10.78 -0.73 12.37
N LEU A 313 -11.47 -0.33 11.31
CA LEU A 313 -12.44 -1.16 10.59
C LEU A 313 -11.85 -1.85 9.36
N GLU A 314 -10.82 -1.27 8.73
CA GLU A 314 -10.10 -1.82 7.57
C GLU A 314 -8.67 -2.29 7.93
N PRO A 315 -8.46 -3.24 8.86
CA PRO A 315 -7.11 -3.69 9.22
C PRO A 315 -6.48 -4.62 8.18
N LEU A 316 -7.24 -5.11 7.19
CA LEU A 316 -6.80 -6.11 6.21
C LEU A 316 -7.06 -5.61 4.79
N ILE A 317 -6.30 -6.14 3.83
CA ILE A 317 -6.52 -5.95 2.40
C ILE A 317 -6.34 -7.28 1.68
N GLU A 318 -7.18 -7.54 0.67
CA GLU A 318 -7.02 -8.67 -0.21
C GLU A 318 -5.92 -8.40 -1.24
N ILE A 319 -4.82 -9.15 -1.15
CA ILE A 319 -3.64 -8.95 -1.98
C ILE A 319 -3.69 -9.77 -3.28
N HIS A 320 -4.56 -10.78 -3.36
CA HIS A 320 -4.66 -11.69 -4.51
C HIS A 320 -6.03 -12.36 -4.62
N GLN A 321 -6.57 -12.41 -5.84
CA GLN A 321 -7.77 -13.20 -6.22
C GLN A 321 -7.80 -13.46 -7.74
N VAL A 322 -8.86 -14.07 -8.28
CA VAL A 322 -8.95 -14.51 -9.69
C VAL A 322 -8.78 -13.41 -10.75
N LYS A 323 -9.05 -12.14 -10.40
CA LYS A 323 -8.84 -10.94 -11.21
C LYS A 323 -7.42 -10.39 -11.05
N GLY A 324 -6.51 -11.14 -10.43
CA GLY A 324 -5.07 -10.95 -10.47
C GLY A 324 -4.43 -10.54 -9.16
N ASN A 325 -3.10 -10.43 -9.21
CA ASN A 325 -2.28 -10.02 -8.10
C ASN A 325 -2.35 -8.50 -7.88
N SER A 326 -2.35 -8.12 -6.61
CA SER A 326 -2.37 -6.72 -6.17
C SER A 326 -1.13 -6.31 -5.37
N GLU A 327 -0.18 -7.22 -5.15
CA GLU A 327 1.05 -6.92 -4.40
C GLU A 327 1.78 -5.70 -4.98
N CYS A 328 2.14 -5.77 -6.26
CA CYS A 328 2.99 -4.81 -6.96
C CYS A 328 3.00 -5.11 -8.46
N ARG A 329 3.40 -4.12 -9.26
CA ARG A 329 3.66 -4.27 -10.70
C ARG A 329 5.03 -3.74 -11.08
N LEU A 330 5.79 -4.54 -11.82
CA LEU A 330 7.13 -4.17 -12.26
C LEU A 330 7.09 -2.88 -13.11
N GLY A 331 7.95 -1.91 -12.77
CA GLY A 331 8.06 -0.64 -13.48
C GLY A 331 7.05 0.42 -13.04
N LEU A 332 6.20 0.12 -12.06
CA LEU A 332 5.19 1.03 -11.53
C LEU A 332 5.46 1.28 -10.03
N GLY A 333 6.46 2.10 -9.75
CA GLY A 333 6.95 2.35 -8.38
C GLY A 333 7.73 1.20 -7.74
N THR A 334 7.92 0.08 -8.47
CA THR A 334 8.62 -1.13 -8.00
C THR A 334 9.58 -1.68 -9.06
N THR A 335 10.67 -2.31 -8.62
CA THR A 335 11.72 -2.90 -9.49
C THR A 335 11.88 -4.41 -9.30
N ASP A 336 11.02 -5.02 -8.49
CA ASP A 336 11.04 -6.44 -8.16
C ASP A 336 10.49 -7.29 -9.30
N GLU A 337 11.31 -8.18 -9.84
CA GLU A 337 11.00 -9.03 -10.98
C GLU A 337 9.81 -9.97 -10.72
N PHE A 338 9.54 -10.32 -9.45
CA PHE A 338 8.41 -11.17 -9.09
C PHE A 338 7.07 -10.43 -9.07
N CYS A 339 7.06 -9.11 -9.31
CA CYS A 339 5.84 -8.32 -9.56
C CYS A 339 5.27 -8.51 -10.98
N GLN A 340 5.78 -9.47 -11.76
CA GLN A 340 5.20 -9.91 -13.04
C GLN A 340 4.25 -11.11 -12.87
N PHE A 341 3.57 -11.22 -11.73
CA PHE A 341 2.77 -12.38 -11.38
C PHE A 341 1.29 -12.05 -11.50
N GLU A 342 0.54 -12.84 -12.28
CA GLU A 342 -0.92 -12.74 -12.38
C GLU A 342 -1.46 -11.32 -12.64
N GLU A 343 -0.79 -10.58 -13.53
CA GLU A 343 -1.20 -9.24 -13.91
C GLU A 343 -2.31 -9.30 -14.97
N LYS A 344 -3.47 -8.72 -14.67
CA LYS A 344 -4.68 -8.80 -15.53
C LYS A 344 -4.55 -8.06 -16.88
N THR A 345 -3.64 -7.10 -16.99
CA THR A 345 -3.55 -6.21 -18.16
C THR A 345 -2.21 -6.32 -18.86
N HIS A 346 -2.23 -6.05 -20.18
CA HIS A 346 -1.03 -5.80 -21.00
C HIS A 346 -0.05 -4.88 -20.27
N PRO A 347 1.27 -4.96 -20.54
CA PRO A 347 2.27 -4.03 -20.02
C PRO A 347 1.72 -2.60 -20.05
N CYS A 348 2.04 -1.78 -19.05
CA CYS A 348 1.55 -0.41 -19.01
C CYS A 348 2.06 0.36 -20.23
N ASP A 349 1.34 0.30 -21.34
CA ASP A 349 1.70 0.81 -22.66
C ASP A 349 1.45 2.33 -22.75
N GLY A 350 1.71 3.04 -21.65
CA GLY A 350 1.53 4.47 -21.53
C GLY A 350 0.07 4.92 -21.50
N PHE A 351 -0.11 6.22 -21.72
CA PHE A 351 -1.39 6.89 -21.62
C PHE A 351 -2.36 6.46 -22.74
N VAL A 352 -3.58 6.09 -22.39
CA VAL A 352 -4.72 5.99 -23.32
C VAL A 352 -5.47 7.31 -23.24
N HIS A 353 -5.64 8.02 -24.36
CA HIS A 353 -6.31 9.34 -24.39
C HIS A 353 -5.73 10.41 -23.43
N GLN A 354 -4.42 10.43 -23.19
CA GLN A 354 -3.75 11.31 -22.20
C GLN A 354 -4.06 11.00 -20.73
N GLU A 355 -4.76 9.90 -20.44
CA GLU A 355 -4.94 9.35 -19.10
C GLU A 355 -4.12 8.06 -18.95
N PRO A 356 -3.55 7.75 -17.77
CA PRO A 356 -2.87 6.48 -17.54
C PRO A 356 -3.80 5.32 -17.93
N GLY A 357 -3.25 4.29 -18.59
CA GLY A 357 -4.04 3.07 -18.86
C GLY A 357 -4.66 2.52 -17.57
N PHE A 358 -5.85 1.93 -17.68
CA PHE A 358 -6.53 1.30 -16.54
C PHE A 358 -5.55 0.33 -15.83
N ASN A 359 -5.43 0.43 -14.50
CA ASN A 359 -4.53 -0.37 -13.65
C ASN A 359 -3.03 -0.01 -13.73
N CYS A 360 -2.67 1.15 -14.29
CA CYS A 360 -1.28 1.61 -14.41
C CYS A 360 -0.95 2.81 -13.52
N LEU A 361 -1.57 2.86 -12.33
CA LEU A 361 -1.28 3.86 -11.30
C LEU A 361 -0.53 3.20 -10.14
N GLU A 362 0.51 3.86 -9.63
CA GLU A 362 1.28 3.36 -8.49
C GLU A 362 0.37 3.09 -7.28
N ASP A 363 -0.63 3.95 -7.07
CA ASP A 363 -1.63 3.84 -6.00
C ASP A 363 -2.68 2.73 -6.24
N SER A 364 -2.56 1.92 -7.30
CA SER A 364 -3.36 0.71 -7.47
C SER A 364 -2.75 -0.52 -6.80
N TYR A 365 -1.51 -0.43 -6.29
CA TYR A 365 -0.79 -1.61 -5.80
C TYR A 365 -0.46 -1.52 -4.32
N VAL A 366 -0.68 -2.64 -3.61
CA VAL A 366 -0.62 -2.71 -2.14
C VAL A 366 0.74 -2.25 -1.63
N ARG A 367 1.85 -2.69 -2.22
CA ARG A 367 3.21 -2.30 -1.79
C ARG A 367 3.43 -0.79 -1.85
N ASN A 368 2.92 -0.13 -2.88
CA ASN A 368 2.97 1.33 -3.01
C ASN A 368 2.03 2.01 -2.01
N GLY A 369 0.83 1.46 -1.80
CA GLY A 369 -0.09 1.90 -0.75
C GLY A 369 0.51 1.86 0.65
N LEU A 370 1.24 0.79 1.01
CA LEU A 370 1.94 0.71 2.29
C LEU A 370 3.02 1.79 2.43
N LYS A 371 3.82 2.01 1.37
CA LYS A 371 4.84 3.09 1.32
C LYS A 371 4.19 4.47 1.48
N LYS A 372 3.05 4.69 0.81
CA LYS A 372 2.26 5.92 0.94
C LYS A 372 1.75 6.11 2.37
N GLY A 373 1.33 5.04 3.03
CA GLY A 373 0.93 5.06 4.44
C GLY A 373 2.05 5.51 5.39
N LEU A 374 3.28 5.05 5.16
CA LEU A 374 4.46 5.53 5.92
C LEU A 374 4.67 7.04 5.71
N LYS A 375 4.61 7.48 4.45
CA LYS A 375 4.78 8.89 4.06
C LYS A 375 3.71 9.78 4.69
N LEU A 376 2.44 9.35 4.66
CA LEU A 376 1.34 10.08 5.31
C LEU A 376 1.56 10.23 6.81
N ALA A 377 1.97 9.17 7.50
CA ALA A 377 2.28 9.20 8.93
C ALA A 377 3.51 10.07 9.28
N GLU A 378 4.36 10.38 8.31
CA GLU A 378 5.54 11.20 8.48
C GLU A 378 5.30 12.68 8.16
N GLU A 379 4.63 12.96 7.04
CA GLU A 379 4.47 14.30 6.49
C GLU A 379 3.20 15.01 6.97
N ASN A 380 2.11 14.28 7.23
CA ASN A 380 0.86 14.88 7.66
C ASN A 380 0.84 15.04 9.19
N THR A 381 1.08 16.27 9.65
CA THR A 381 1.10 16.60 11.08
C THR A 381 -0.24 16.41 11.78
N GLU A 382 -1.36 16.47 11.04
CA GLU A 382 -2.70 16.26 11.61
C GLU A 382 -2.93 14.80 11.99
N LEU A 383 -2.24 13.87 11.32
CA LEU A 383 -2.31 12.44 11.62
C LEU A 383 -1.57 12.05 12.90
N ASN A 384 -0.73 12.92 13.45
CA ASN A 384 0.07 12.65 14.65
C ASN A 384 0.78 11.27 14.61
N GLY A 385 1.28 10.88 13.43
CA GLY A 385 1.95 9.60 13.23
C GLY A 385 1.05 8.40 12.93
N LEU A 386 -0.26 8.58 12.80
CA LEU A 386 -1.21 7.56 12.35
C LEU A 386 -0.90 7.16 10.91
N ASN A 387 -0.72 5.86 10.68
CA ASN A 387 -0.65 5.27 9.35
C ASN A 387 -1.99 4.55 9.06
N PRO A 388 -2.86 5.09 8.21
CA PRO A 388 -4.14 4.47 7.88
C PRO A 388 -4.03 3.26 6.96
N PHE A 389 -2.91 3.11 6.25
CA PHE A 389 -2.68 2.01 5.29
C PHE A 389 -1.85 0.89 5.90
N LYS A 390 -2.03 0.67 7.20
CA LYS A 390 -1.32 -0.33 7.98
C LYS A 390 -2.00 -1.70 7.91
N TYR A 391 -2.20 -2.17 6.67
CA TYR A 391 -2.95 -3.37 6.38
C TYR A 391 -2.16 -4.65 6.71
N GLY A 392 -2.88 -5.69 7.12
CA GLY A 392 -2.46 -7.08 6.98
C GLY A 392 -3.01 -7.68 5.70
N PHE A 393 -2.56 -8.88 5.34
CA PHE A 393 -2.88 -9.48 4.05
C PHE A 393 -3.77 -10.72 4.19
N ILE A 394 -4.69 -10.85 3.24
CA ILE A 394 -5.42 -12.08 2.94
C ILE A 394 -5.43 -12.28 1.42
N GLY A 395 -5.70 -13.51 0.97
CA GLY A 395 -6.10 -13.81 -0.40
C GLY A 395 -7.46 -14.49 -0.36
N SER A 396 -8.18 -14.47 -1.47
CA SER A 396 -9.48 -15.15 -1.59
C SER A 396 -9.73 -15.56 -3.04
N THR A 397 -10.78 -16.32 -3.31
CA THR A 397 -11.08 -16.72 -4.69
C THR A 397 -11.74 -15.61 -5.49
N ASP A 398 -12.68 -14.86 -4.90
CA ASP A 398 -13.62 -13.99 -5.64
C ASP A 398 -14.35 -14.83 -6.71
N THR A 399 -14.77 -16.03 -6.31
CA THR A 399 -15.41 -17.02 -7.20
C THR A 399 -16.86 -16.64 -7.46
N HIS A 400 -17.26 -16.65 -8.73
CA HIS A 400 -18.66 -16.50 -9.18
C HIS A 400 -19.34 -17.84 -9.44
N ASN A 401 -18.76 -18.94 -8.96
CA ASN A 401 -19.24 -20.31 -9.13
C ASN A 401 -19.76 -20.95 -7.82
N ALA A 402 -19.81 -20.20 -6.71
CA ALA A 402 -20.06 -20.73 -5.37
C ALA A 402 -19.06 -21.83 -4.94
N THR A 403 -17.82 -21.78 -5.42
CA THR A 403 -16.75 -22.78 -5.20
C THR A 403 -15.62 -22.27 -4.29
N PRO A 404 -15.90 -21.93 -3.02
CA PRO A 404 -14.91 -21.35 -2.12
C PRO A 404 -13.65 -22.23 -2.01
N GLY A 405 -12.49 -21.60 -2.16
CA GLY A 405 -11.17 -22.23 -2.05
C GLY A 405 -10.81 -23.26 -3.13
N LEU A 406 -11.48 -23.24 -4.28
CA LEU A 406 -11.13 -24.05 -5.44
C LEU A 406 -9.97 -23.41 -6.23
N THR A 407 -8.80 -23.36 -5.60
CA THR A 407 -7.62 -22.64 -6.10
C THR A 407 -6.59 -23.53 -6.81
N ALA A 408 -6.85 -24.84 -6.91
CA ALA A 408 -5.86 -25.79 -7.37
C ALA A 408 -5.72 -25.77 -8.89
N GLU A 409 -4.50 -25.53 -9.39
CA GLU A 409 -4.20 -25.45 -10.83
C GLU A 409 -4.57 -26.72 -11.62
N PHE A 410 -4.59 -27.89 -10.97
CA PHE A 410 -4.96 -29.17 -11.58
C PHE A 410 -6.48 -29.46 -11.54
N GLN A 411 -7.27 -28.60 -10.87
CA GLN A 411 -8.74 -28.60 -10.85
C GLN A 411 -9.23 -27.19 -11.16
N PRO A 412 -8.90 -26.62 -12.34
CA PRO A 412 -9.26 -25.25 -12.61
C PRO A 412 -10.77 -25.08 -12.65
N VAL A 413 -11.19 -23.96 -12.10
CA VAL A 413 -12.53 -23.45 -12.27
C VAL A 413 -12.42 -22.13 -13.01
N GLY A 414 -13.32 -21.92 -13.97
CA GLY A 414 -13.45 -20.64 -14.60
C GLY A 414 -13.72 -19.52 -13.58
N GLY A 415 -13.52 -18.28 -14.00
CA GLY A 415 -13.91 -17.12 -13.21
C GLY A 415 -15.43 -17.01 -13.03
N SER A 416 -16.20 -17.73 -13.86
CA SER A 416 -17.65 -17.76 -13.88
C SER A 416 -18.16 -19.13 -14.39
N PRO A 417 -19.48 -19.34 -14.47
CA PRO A 417 -20.03 -20.52 -15.15
C PRO A 417 -19.93 -20.44 -16.68
N SER A 418 -19.69 -19.25 -17.27
CA SER A 418 -19.54 -19.08 -18.72
C SER A 418 -18.25 -19.69 -19.29
N ASP A 419 -17.26 -19.93 -18.43
CA ASP A 419 -15.98 -20.57 -18.73
C ASP A 419 -15.85 -21.91 -17.99
N ALA A 420 -16.92 -22.72 -18.00
CA ALA A 420 -16.96 -24.00 -17.29
C ALA A 420 -16.23 -25.15 -18.02
N THR A 421 -16.03 -25.08 -19.34
CA THR A 421 -15.31 -26.09 -20.13
C THR A 421 -13.86 -25.68 -20.41
N PRO A 422 -12.93 -26.63 -20.65
CA PRO A 422 -11.56 -26.31 -21.03
C PRO A 422 -11.48 -25.39 -22.27
N GLU A 423 -12.32 -25.64 -23.28
CA GLU A 423 -12.40 -24.80 -24.48
C GLU A 423 -12.79 -23.36 -24.14
N ALA A 424 -13.86 -23.17 -23.36
CA ALA A 424 -14.35 -21.85 -23.00
C ALA A 424 -13.33 -21.07 -22.13
N ARG A 425 -12.64 -21.74 -21.20
CA ARG A 425 -11.59 -21.10 -20.39
C ARG A 425 -10.42 -20.60 -21.23
N LEU A 426 -9.98 -21.40 -22.20
CA LEU A 426 -8.84 -21.03 -23.06
C LEU A 426 -9.19 -19.94 -24.08
N GLU A 427 -10.46 -19.80 -24.48
CA GLU A 427 -10.90 -18.82 -25.48
C GLU A 427 -11.38 -17.48 -24.90
N GLY A 428 -12.03 -17.46 -23.73
CA GLY A 428 -12.81 -16.29 -23.27
C GLY A 428 -12.65 -15.89 -21.80
N GLY A 429 -11.83 -16.58 -21.01
CA GLY A 429 -11.71 -16.39 -19.56
C GLY A 429 -10.61 -15.42 -19.11
N SER A 430 -10.64 -15.04 -17.82
CA SER A 430 -9.48 -14.42 -17.16
C SER A 430 -8.33 -15.41 -17.20
N LEU A 431 -7.22 -15.07 -17.86
CA LEU A 431 -6.08 -15.98 -17.97
C LEU A 431 -5.26 -16.09 -16.68
N ASN A 432 -5.64 -15.37 -15.62
CA ASN A 432 -4.99 -15.44 -14.31
C ASN A 432 -5.20 -16.81 -13.64
N ASN A 433 -4.45 -17.10 -12.58
CA ASN A 433 -4.65 -18.29 -11.77
C ASN A 433 -5.99 -18.26 -11.01
N PRO A 434 -6.48 -19.39 -10.47
CA PRO A 434 -7.83 -19.50 -9.91
C PRO A 434 -8.12 -18.72 -8.61
N GLY A 435 -7.21 -17.85 -8.16
CA GLY A 435 -7.37 -17.03 -6.95
C GLY A 435 -6.66 -17.58 -5.71
N GLY A 436 -6.83 -16.89 -4.58
CA GLY A 436 -6.05 -17.08 -3.36
C GLY A 436 -6.82 -17.65 -2.17
N LEU A 437 -6.12 -17.80 -1.04
CA LEU A 437 -6.70 -18.21 0.24
C LEU A 437 -6.22 -17.33 1.39
N ALA A 438 -7.07 -17.20 2.41
CA ALA A 438 -6.76 -16.54 3.67
C ALA A 438 -6.20 -17.56 4.66
N GLY A 439 -4.96 -17.37 5.09
CA GLY A 439 -4.35 -18.12 6.18
C GLY A 439 -4.40 -17.34 7.48
N VAL A 440 -4.83 -17.96 8.58
CA VAL A 440 -4.97 -17.29 9.89
C VAL A 440 -4.41 -18.16 11.00
N TRP A 441 -3.54 -17.58 11.85
CA TRP A 441 -3.08 -18.27 13.06
C TRP A 441 -4.03 -18.04 14.22
N VAL A 442 -4.56 -19.13 14.78
CA VAL A 442 -5.51 -19.07 15.89
C VAL A 442 -5.21 -20.11 16.96
N GLU A 443 -5.78 -19.89 18.14
CA GLU A 443 -5.77 -20.89 19.22
C GLU A 443 -6.85 -21.96 18.99
N LYS A 444 -7.98 -21.57 18.39
CA LYS A 444 -9.15 -22.44 18.15
C LYS A 444 -9.92 -22.02 16.90
N ASN A 445 -10.49 -22.98 16.18
CA ASN A 445 -11.42 -22.72 15.08
C ASN A 445 -12.78 -22.30 15.65
N THR A 446 -12.99 -21.00 15.86
CA THR A 446 -14.27 -20.40 16.23
C THR A 446 -14.38 -19.03 15.57
N ARG A 447 -15.60 -18.59 15.23
CA ARG A 447 -15.85 -17.26 14.63
C ARG A 447 -15.12 -16.13 15.36
N GLY A 448 -15.24 -16.06 16.68
CA GLY A 448 -14.57 -15.05 17.49
C GLY A 448 -13.04 -15.14 17.45
N ALA A 449 -12.44 -16.34 17.52
CA ALA A 449 -10.98 -16.47 17.52
C ALA A 449 -10.36 -16.13 16.15
N ILE A 450 -11.01 -16.57 15.06
CA ILE A 450 -10.56 -16.25 13.69
C ILE A 450 -10.72 -14.75 13.44
N PHE A 451 -11.87 -14.16 13.77
CA PHE A 451 -12.08 -12.71 13.66
C PHE A 451 -11.04 -11.92 14.47
N ASP A 452 -10.79 -12.30 15.73
CA ASP A 452 -9.83 -11.60 16.58
C ASP A 452 -8.40 -11.68 16.00
N ALA A 453 -8.04 -12.78 15.33
CA ALA A 453 -6.74 -12.94 14.67
C ALA A 453 -6.65 -12.12 13.38
N LEU A 454 -7.71 -12.11 12.55
CA LEU A 454 -7.85 -11.23 11.39
C LEU A 454 -7.70 -9.75 11.79
N LYS A 455 -8.41 -9.31 12.85
CA LYS A 455 -8.34 -7.95 13.39
C LYS A 455 -6.93 -7.56 13.86
N ARG A 456 -6.19 -8.51 14.46
CA ARG A 456 -4.78 -8.30 14.86
C ARG A 456 -3.78 -8.48 13.72
N LYS A 457 -4.23 -8.81 12.51
CA LYS A 457 -3.39 -9.08 11.34
C LYS A 457 -2.42 -10.26 11.52
N GLU A 458 -2.73 -11.22 12.39
CA GLU A 458 -2.05 -12.52 12.44
C GLU A 458 -2.56 -13.43 11.31
N ALA A 459 -2.65 -12.86 10.11
CA ALA A 459 -3.18 -13.42 8.88
C ALA A 459 -2.16 -13.27 7.74
N PHE A 460 -2.34 -14.02 6.66
CA PHE A 460 -1.53 -13.96 5.46
C PHE A 460 -2.35 -14.39 4.25
N GLY A 461 -1.97 -13.92 3.07
CA GLY A 461 -2.57 -14.35 1.80
C GLY A 461 -1.72 -15.41 1.12
N THR A 462 -2.35 -16.33 0.39
CA THR A 462 -1.68 -17.20 -0.59
C THR A 462 -2.27 -16.99 -1.97
N SER A 463 -1.50 -17.26 -3.01
CA SER A 463 -1.97 -17.19 -4.40
C SER A 463 -2.75 -18.42 -4.83
N GLY A 464 -2.92 -19.41 -3.96
CA GLY A 464 -3.75 -20.59 -4.22
C GLY A 464 -3.36 -21.78 -3.35
N SER A 465 -2.07 -22.09 -3.26
CA SER A 465 -1.58 -23.19 -2.42
C SER A 465 -1.66 -22.87 -0.92
N ARG A 466 -1.85 -23.89 -0.08
CA ARG A 466 -1.94 -23.78 1.38
C ARG A 466 -0.55 -23.73 2.06
N ILE A 467 0.34 -22.88 1.54
CA ILE A 467 1.64 -22.59 2.16
C ILE A 467 1.41 -22.04 3.56
N LYS A 468 2.07 -22.62 4.56
CA LYS A 468 1.98 -22.13 5.94
C LYS A 468 3.11 -21.14 6.18
N VAL A 469 2.79 -19.95 6.71
CA VAL A 469 3.77 -18.88 6.95
C VAL A 469 3.73 -18.40 8.38
N ARG A 470 4.90 -18.25 9.01
CA ARG A 470 5.08 -17.45 10.24
C ARG A 470 6.19 -16.45 10.03
N PHE A 471 5.95 -15.24 10.53
CA PHE A 471 6.91 -14.16 10.48
C PHE A 471 6.87 -13.39 11.79
N PHE A 472 8.04 -13.12 12.35
CA PHE A 472 8.22 -12.42 13.63
C PHE A 472 9.40 -11.46 13.55
N ALA A 473 9.39 -10.42 14.38
CA ALA A 473 10.52 -9.52 14.56
C ALA A 473 10.77 -9.24 16.04
N GLY A 474 12.03 -9.06 16.43
CA GLY A 474 12.41 -8.71 17.78
C GLY A 474 13.83 -8.16 17.84
N TRP A 475 14.10 -7.33 18.85
CA TRP A 475 15.41 -6.71 19.06
C TRP A 475 16.45 -7.71 19.59
N ASP A 476 16.04 -8.65 20.45
CA ASP A 476 16.94 -9.58 21.17
C ASP A 476 16.71 -11.06 20.77
N TYR A 477 16.53 -11.33 19.47
CA TYR A 477 16.49 -12.70 18.98
C TYR A 477 17.90 -13.28 18.79
N PRO A 478 18.18 -14.52 19.24
CA PRO A 478 19.43 -15.19 18.88
C PRO A 478 19.60 -15.28 17.36
N SER A 479 20.80 -15.04 16.82
CA SER A 479 21.09 -15.09 15.37
C SER A 479 20.84 -16.46 14.73
N ASN A 480 20.75 -17.51 15.55
CA ASN A 480 20.45 -18.88 15.14
C ASN A 480 19.07 -19.37 15.63
N LEU A 481 18.12 -18.48 15.95
CA LEU A 481 16.81 -18.85 16.48
C LEU A 481 16.07 -19.87 15.59
N HIS A 482 16.19 -19.75 14.27
CA HIS A 482 15.63 -20.69 13.29
C HIS A 482 16.14 -22.14 13.42
N LYS A 483 17.25 -22.38 14.13
CA LYS A 483 17.82 -23.72 14.39
C LYS A 483 17.31 -24.35 15.69
N TYR A 484 16.53 -23.61 16.49
CA TYR A 484 16.00 -24.14 17.75
C TYR A 484 14.89 -25.17 17.46
N PRO A 485 14.63 -26.11 18.39
CA PRO A 485 13.42 -26.94 18.32
C PRO A 485 12.17 -26.07 18.20
N SER A 486 11.17 -26.51 17.42
CA SER A 486 9.99 -25.69 17.08
C SER A 486 9.29 -25.07 18.28
N GLU A 487 9.13 -25.82 19.38
CA GLU A 487 8.52 -25.28 20.61
C GLU A 487 9.33 -24.14 21.21
N SER A 488 10.63 -24.31 21.42
CA SER A 488 11.51 -23.29 21.99
C SER A 488 11.70 -22.10 21.05
N MET A 489 11.71 -22.34 19.73
CA MET A 489 11.77 -21.31 18.70
C MET A 489 10.53 -20.40 18.78
N LEU A 490 9.33 -20.99 18.74
CA LEU A 490 8.08 -20.23 18.81
C LEU A 490 7.90 -19.58 20.17
N GLN A 491 8.27 -20.26 21.25
CA GLN A 491 8.25 -19.69 22.59
C GLN A 491 9.09 -18.41 22.65
N THR A 492 10.33 -18.46 22.17
CA THR A 492 11.24 -17.31 22.15
C THR A 492 10.70 -16.20 21.25
N ALA A 493 10.16 -16.54 20.09
CA ALA A 493 9.59 -15.57 19.15
C ALA A 493 8.42 -14.78 19.77
N TYR A 494 7.46 -15.47 20.41
CA TYR A 494 6.34 -14.80 21.07
C TYR A 494 6.72 -14.06 22.37
N GLU A 495 7.77 -14.49 23.07
CA GLU A 495 8.18 -13.86 24.33
C GLU A 495 9.08 -12.63 24.13
N LYS A 496 9.86 -12.59 23.05
CA LYS A 496 10.87 -11.54 22.81
C LYS A 496 10.59 -10.64 21.61
N GLY A 497 9.47 -10.82 20.92
CA GLY A 497 9.14 -9.99 19.76
C GLY A 497 7.67 -10.02 19.42
N VAL A 498 7.37 -9.59 18.19
CA VAL A 498 6.01 -9.44 17.68
C VAL A 498 5.80 -10.34 16.46
N PRO A 499 4.59 -10.93 16.29
CA PRO A 499 4.24 -11.64 15.06
C PRO A 499 3.93 -10.66 13.93
N MET A 500 3.80 -11.21 12.71
CA MET A 500 3.23 -10.54 11.54
C MET A 500 1.96 -9.76 11.90
N GLY A 501 1.83 -8.56 11.34
CA GLY A 501 0.76 -7.63 11.69
C GLY A 501 1.09 -6.69 12.86
N GLY A 502 2.15 -6.98 13.64
CA GLY A 502 2.55 -6.22 14.81
C GLY A 502 3.53 -5.06 14.55
N ASP A 503 3.85 -4.36 15.63
CA ASP A 503 4.78 -3.23 15.67
C ASP A 503 6.02 -3.55 16.50
N ILE A 504 7.19 -3.34 15.92
CA ILE A 504 8.42 -3.17 16.69
C ILE A 504 8.58 -1.68 17.01
N ASN A 505 8.70 -1.34 18.30
CA ASN A 505 8.98 0.03 18.74
C ASN A 505 10.17 0.07 19.70
N ASP A 506 10.81 1.24 19.76
CA ASP A 506 12.00 1.50 20.59
C ASP A 506 11.69 1.51 22.09
N ASP A 507 10.43 1.75 22.48
CA ASP A 507 10.00 1.83 23.89
C ASP A 507 10.20 0.48 24.64
N LEU A 508 10.39 -0.60 23.90
CA LEU A 508 10.70 -1.94 24.41
C LEU A 508 12.21 -2.16 24.70
N VAL A 509 13.08 -1.20 24.40
CA VAL A 509 14.55 -1.32 24.53
C VAL A 509 15.10 -0.29 25.53
N LEU A 510 15.57 -0.74 26.69
CA LEU A 510 16.15 0.12 27.73
C LEU A 510 17.57 0.63 27.41
N ASN A 511 18.25 0.06 26.41
CA ASN A 511 19.63 0.39 26.01
C ASN A 511 19.78 0.29 24.49
N GLN A 512 19.89 1.44 23.79
CA GLN A 512 20.20 1.67 22.34
C GLN A 512 19.68 0.64 21.31
N PRO A 513 18.93 1.04 20.27
CA PRO A 513 18.40 0.08 19.29
C PRO A 513 19.52 -0.66 18.55
N GLU A 514 19.65 -1.97 18.82
CA GLU A 514 20.33 -2.91 17.91
C GLU A 514 19.50 -3.09 16.63
N GLU A 515 20.07 -3.62 15.55
CA GLU A 515 19.31 -3.92 14.33
C GLU A 515 18.23 -4.99 14.62
N PRO A 516 16.97 -4.81 14.16
CA PRO A 516 15.92 -5.79 14.41
C PRO A 516 16.23 -7.10 13.69
N ARG A 517 15.95 -8.21 14.36
CA ARG A 517 16.07 -9.56 13.80
C ARG A 517 14.70 -10.12 13.52
N PHE A 518 14.59 -10.77 12.36
CA PHE A 518 13.38 -11.35 11.85
C PHE A 518 13.49 -12.87 11.82
N LEU A 519 12.48 -13.57 12.33
CA LEU A 519 12.33 -15.01 12.18
C LEU A 519 11.24 -15.25 11.14
N VAL A 520 11.59 -15.90 10.03
CA VAL A 520 10.64 -16.41 9.05
C VAL A 520 10.66 -17.93 9.04
N TRP A 521 9.48 -18.53 8.99
CA TRP A 521 9.27 -19.98 8.88
C TRP A 521 8.18 -20.23 7.86
N ALA A 522 8.40 -21.20 6.97
CA ALA A 522 7.37 -21.65 6.06
C ALA A 522 7.40 -23.15 5.83
N ALA A 523 6.24 -23.72 5.54
CA ALA A 523 6.07 -25.11 5.10
C ALA A 523 5.19 -25.17 3.85
N LYS A 524 5.52 -26.08 2.93
CA LYS A 524 4.78 -26.27 1.67
C LYS A 524 3.33 -26.67 1.90
N ASP A 525 2.48 -26.45 0.89
CA ASP A 525 1.23 -27.20 0.78
C ASP A 525 1.55 -28.68 0.47
N PRO A 526 1.07 -29.67 1.24
CA PRO A 526 1.24 -31.09 0.94
C PRO A 526 0.76 -31.51 -0.46
N LEU A 527 -0.16 -30.76 -1.07
CA LEU A 527 -0.71 -31.01 -2.40
C LEU A 527 -0.02 -30.21 -3.52
N SER A 528 0.97 -29.35 -3.19
CA SER A 528 1.70 -28.52 -4.15
C SER A 528 3.19 -28.86 -4.21
N ALA A 529 3.94 -28.10 -5.02
CA ALA A 529 5.39 -28.21 -5.14
C ALA A 529 6.12 -27.85 -3.83
N ASN A 530 7.40 -28.22 -3.76
CA ASN A 530 8.25 -27.85 -2.62
C ASN A 530 8.61 -26.36 -2.66
N LEU A 531 8.96 -25.78 -1.50
CA LEU A 531 9.38 -24.39 -1.39
C LEU A 531 10.73 -24.17 -2.10
N GLN A 532 10.83 -23.10 -2.90
CA GLN A 532 12.08 -22.69 -3.54
C GLN A 532 12.89 -21.75 -2.63
N ARG A 533 12.26 -20.68 -2.13
CA ARG A 533 12.95 -19.63 -1.36
C ARG A 533 12.01 -18.85 -0.43
N LEU A 534 12.62 -18.21 0.58
CA LEU A 534 11.98 -17.22 1.44
C LEU A 534 12.55 -15.84 1.12
N GLN A 535 11.67 -14.85 1.00
CA GLN A 535 12.04 -13.45 0.80
C GLN A 535 11.50 -12.58 1.93
N ILE A 536 12.24 -11.52 2.25
CA ILE A 536 11.74 -10.40 3.06
C ILE A 536 11.74 -9.16 2.17
N ILE A 537 10.57 -8.54 2.04
CA ILE A 537 10.38 -7.29 1.34
C ILE A 537 10.35 -6.18 2.38
N LYS A 538 11.28 -5.23 2.26
CA LYS A 538 11.35 -4.02 3.08
C LYS A 538 10.83 -2.84 2.27
N GLY A 539 9.96 -2.04 2.86
CA GLY A 539 9.64 -0.70 2.37
C GLY A 539 9.93 0.33 3.46
N TRP A 540 10.46 1.49 3.11
CA TRP A 540 10.77 2.55 4.07
C TRP A 540 10.62 3.94 3.46
N THR A 541 10.63 4.95 4.32
CA THR A 541 10.67 6.37 3.92
C THR A 541 11.93 7.04 4.43
N ASP A 542 12.49 7.91 3.60
CA ASP A 542 13.55 8.85 3.97
C ASP A 542 13.34 10.19 3.25
N THR A 543 14.33 11.09 3.34
CA THR A 543 14.26 12.44 2.76
C THR A 543 14.22 12.48 1.23
N ASP A 544 14.70 11.43 0.56
CA ASP A 544 14.68 11.30 -0.89
C ASP A 544 13.35 10.65 -1.39
N GLY A 545 12.52 10.11 -0.49
CA GLY A 545 11.16 9.64 -0.78
C GLY A 545 10.83 8.27 -0.18
N THR A 546 10.04 7.48 -0.90
CA THR A 546 9.71 6.10 -0.52
C THR A 546 10.59 5.11 -1.26
N HIS A 547 11.06 4.07 -0.56
CA HIS A 547 11.96 3.07 -1.13
C HIS A 547 11.49 1.65 -0.84
N GLU A 548 12.02 0.69 -1.59
CA GLU A 548 11.82 -0.73 -1.33
C GLU A 548 13.06 -1.55 -1.67
N LYS A 549 13.16 -2.72 -1.04
CA LYS A 549 14.19 -3.71 -1.35
C LYS A 549 13.72 -5.11 -1.00
N VAL A 550 14.08 -6.07 -1.83
CA VAL A 550 13.76 -7.48 -1.64
C VAL A 550 15.03 -8.24 -1.31
N TYR A 551 14.98 -9.04 -0.26
CA TYR A 551 16.07 -9.89 0.19
C TYR A 551 15.62 -11.35 0.15
N ASP A 552 16.32 -12.20 -0.59
CA ASP A 552 16.18 -13.64 -0.40
C ASP A 552 16.96 -14.02 0.87
N VAL A 553 16.28 -14.64 1.83
CA VAL A 553 16.83 -14.91 3.17
C VAL A 553 17.03 -16.39 3.46
N ALA A 554 16.44 -17.27 2.64
CA ALA A 554 16.70 -18.70 2.63
C ALA A 554 16.46 -19.25 1.22
N CYS A 555 17.33 -20.14 0.78
CA CYS A 555 17.19 -20.90 -0.46
C CYS A 555 17.05 -22.39 -0.14
N SER A 556 16.33 -23.11 -0.98
CA SER A 556 16.29 -24.57 -0.97
C SER A 556 17.57 -25.20 -1.54
N ASP A 557 17.64 -26.54 -1.50
CA ASP A 557 18.68 -27.33 -2.17
C ASP A 557 20.13 -27.03 -1.72
N GLY A 558 20.31 -26.49 -0.51
CA GLY A 558 21.63 -26.13 0.03
C GLY A 558 22.25 -24.89 -0.61
N LEU A 559 21.49 -24.18 -1.45
CA LEU A 559 21.89 -22.91 -2.02
C LEU A 559 21.89 -21.81 -0.95
N VAL A 560 22.60 -20.74 -1.23
CA VAL A 560 22.67 -19.57 -0.35
C VAL A 560 22.46 -18.29 -1.17
N PRO A 561 21.81 -17.26 -0.60
CA PRO A 561 21.69 -15.97 -1.28
C PRO A 561 23.07 -15.40 -1.58
N ASP A 562 23.24 -14.83 -2.76
CA ASP A 562 24.46 -14.12 -3.11
C ASP A 562 24.62 -12.87 -2.22
N SER A 563 25.82 -12.64 -1.69
CA SER A 563 26.04 -11.57 -0.70
C SER A 563 25.95 -10.15 -1.26
N SER A 564 25.98 -9.98 -2.60
CA SER A 564 25.94 -8.67 -3.25
C SER A 564 24.57 -8.32 -3.80
N THR A 565 23.86 -9.32 -4.32
CA THR A 565 22.53 -9.16 -4.93
C THR A 565 21.40 -9.60 -4.00
N TYR A 566 21.71 -10.35 -2.94
CA TYR A 566 20.74 -10.97 -2.03
C TYR A 566 19.74 -11.90 -2.73
N ARG A 567 20.11 -12.46 -3.90
CA ARG A 567 19.26 -13.38 -4.67
C ARG A 567 19.74 -14.83 -4.52
N CYS A 568 18.79 -15.74 -4.35
CA CYS A 568 19.04 -17.17 -4.48
C CYS A 568 19.33 -17.52 -5.96
N PRO A 569 20.33 -18.36 -6.23
CA PRO A 569 20.50 -18.97 -7.54
C PRO A 569 19.28 -19.79 -7.96
N ASP A 570 19.17 -20.09 -9.25
CA ASP A 570 18.23 -21.10 -9.75
C ASP A 570 18.56 -22.47 -9.14
N ASN A 571 17.54 -23.18 -8.63
CA ASN A 571 17.70 -24.51 -8.06
C ASN A 571 17.63 -25.65 -9.09
N GLY A 572 17.41 -25.31 -10.37
CA GLY A 572 17.41 -26.22 -11.50
C GLY A 572 16.16 -27.09 -11.59
N VAL A 573 15.06 -26.67 -10.97
CA VAL A 573 13.77 -27.36 -11.07
C VAL A 573 13.27 -27.36 -12.52
N GLN A 574 12.69 -28.49 -12.94
CA GLN A 574 12.12 -28.68 -14.26
C GLN A 574 10.65 -29.10 -14.15
N VAL A 575 9.82 -28.63 -15.08
CA VAL A 575 8.41 -29.01 -15.25
C VAL A 575 8.25 -29.61 -16.65
N ASP A 576 7.74 -30.83 -16.72
CA ASP A 576 7.34 -31.45 -17.98
C ASP A 576 5.95 -30.94 -18.37
N LEU A 577 5.88 -30.09 -19.38
CA LEU A 577 4.63 -29.45 -19.80
C LEU A 577 3.59 -30.43 -20.37
N LYS A 578 4.01 -31.63 -20.81
CA LYS A 578 3.08 -32.63 -21.37
C LYS A 578 2.42 -33.50 -20.32
N THR A 579 3.14 -33.75 -19.22
CA THR A 579 2.65 -34.62 -18.14
C THR A 579 2.31 -33.85 -16.87
N CYS A 580 2.70 -32.58 -16.81
CA CYS A 580 2.65 -31.71 -15.64
C CYS A 580 3.37 -32.22 -14.39
N ASN A 581 4.25 -33.21 -14.58
CA ASN A 581 5.17 -33.65 -13.54
C ASN A 581 6.30 -32.61 -13.38
N TYR A 582 6.74 -32.44 -12.15
CA TYR A 582 7.87 -31.58 -11.80
C TYR A 582 8.88 -32.34 -10.95
N SER A 583 10.07 -31.76 -10.79
CA SER A 583 11.20 -32.43 -10.11
C SER A 583 10.89 -32.75 -8.64
N GLU A 584 10.58 -34.02 -8.33
CA GLU A 584 10.14 -34.46 -6.99
C GLU A 584 11.13 -34.15 -5.86
N PHE A 585 12.44 -34.21 -6.16
CA PHE A 585 13.52 -34.06 -5.17
C PHE A 585 14.17 -32.67 -5.17
N LYS A 586 13.53 -31.66 -5.76
CA LYS A 586 13.98 -30.26 -5.74
C LYS A 586 13.11 -29.41 -4.83
N GLY A 587 13.70 -28.39 -4.22
CA GLY A 587 13.03 -27.55 -3.24
C GLY A 587 13.07 -28.14 -1.83
N ALA A 588 12.40 -27.48 -0.87
CA ALA A 588 12.31 -27.91 0.52
C ALA A 588 10.86 -28.02 0.99
N SER A 589 10.54 -29.01 1.82
CA SER A 589 9.22 -29.09 2.48
C SER A 589 9.03 -28.03 3.57
N GLU A 590 10.14 -27.54 4.13
CA GLU A 590 10.19 -26.55 5.20
C GLU A 590 11.43 -25.65 5.00
N LEU A 591 11.27 -24.34 5.15
CA LEU A 591 12.37 -23.37 5.17
C LEU A 591 12.25 -22.46 6.38
N LYS A 592 13.38 -22.08 6.97
CA LYS A 592 13.46 -21.16 8.12
C LYS A 592 14.69 -20.29 8.01
N ALA A 593 14.56 -19.03 8.42
CA ALA A 593 15.70 -18.13 8.57
C ALA A 593 15.53 -17.21 9.77
N THR A 594 16.65 -16.89 10.41
CA THR A 594 16.77 -15.70 11.25
C THR A 594 17.64 -14.71 10.49
N TRP A 595 17.07 -13.55 10.15
CA TRP A 595 17.68 -12.56 9.29
C TRP A 595 17.73 -11.20 10.00
N THR A 596 18.81 -10.45 9.79
CA THR A 596 18.97 -9.09 10.29
C THR A 596 18.96 -8.16 9.08
N ASP A 597 18.27 -7.03 9.18
CA ASP A 597 18.29 -6.01 8.12
C ASP A 597 19.65 -5.31 8.04
N PRO A 598 20.45 -5.55 6.98
CA PRO A 598 21.81 -5.01 6.87
C PRO A 598 21.84 -3.50 6.59
N GLU A 599 20.69 -2.92 6.23
CA GLU A 599 20.53 -1.51 5.88
C GLU A 599 19.48 -0.87 6.81
N PHE A 600 19.35 -1.38 8.03
CA PHE A 600 18.46 -0.83 9.03
C PHE A 600 18.90 0.58 9.42
N ASP A 601 17.97 1.51 9.37
CA ASP A 601 18.14 2.83 9.95
C ASP A 601 17.01 3.08 10.95
N SER A 602 17.41 3.32 12.19
CA SER A 602 16.48 3.60 13.29
C SER A 602 15.69 4.90 13.10
N SER A 603 16.11 5.81 12.21
CA SER A 603 15.38 7.05 11.95
C SER A 603 14.23 6.90 10.94
N HIS A 604 14.24 5.86 10.12
CA HIS A 604 13.28 5.68 9.04
C HIS A 604 12.06 4.88 9.52
N ARG A 605 10.86 5.33 9.14
CA ARG A 605 9.67 4.46 9.23
C ARG A 605 9.82 3.34 8.22
N ALA A 606 9.48 2.11 8.61
CA ALA A 606 9.62 0.96 7.74
C ALA A 606 8.52 -0.09 7.95
N PHE A 607 8.30 -0.90 6.93
CA PHE A 607 7.55 -2.16 7.04
C PHE A 607 8.35 -3.30 6.43
N TYR A 608 8.09 -4.51 6.90
CA TYR A 608 8.68 -5.74 6.43
C TYR A 608 7.58 -6.78 6.25
N TYR A 609 7.51 -7.47 5.11
CA TYR A 609 6.68 -8.66 4.98
C TYR A 609 7.46 -9.79 4.32
N ALA A 610 7.09 -11.02 4.63
CA ALA A 610 7.69 -12.20 4.03
C ALA A 610 6.91 -12.61 2.77
N ARG A 611 7.63 -12.93 1.69
CA ARG A 611 7.09 -13.62 0.51
C ARG A 611 7.73 -14.99 0.37
N ILE A 612 6.92 -16.02 0.19
CA ILE A 612 7.36 -17.41 0.08
C ILE A 612 7.09 -17.84 -1.34
N LEU A 613 8.08 -18.43 -2.03
CA LEU A 613 7.91 -18.94 -3.38
C LEU A 613 8.04 -20.46 -3.38
N GLU A 614 7.06 -21.14 -3.96
CA GLU A 614 7.15 -22.56 -4.31
C GLU A 614 8.00 -22.74 -5.57
N ASN A 615 8.41 -23.98 -5.85
CA ASN A 615 8.90 -24.33 -7.17
C ASN A 615 7.76 -24.22 -8.21
N PRO A 616 8.05 -23.87 -9.47
CA PRO A 616 7.02 -23.74 -10.49
C PRO A 616 6.34 -25.09 -10.78
N THR A 617 5.05 -25.02 -11.11
CA THR A 617 4.21 -26.14 -11.58
C THR A 617 3.55 -25.76 -12.90
N CYS A 618 2.89 -26.73 -13.57
CA CYS A 618 1.98 -26.38 -14.65
C CYS A 618 0.92 -25.38 -14.17
N ARG A 619 0.62 -24.40 -15.02
CA ARG A 619 -0.57 -23.55 -14.91
C ARG A 619 -1.81 -24.33 -15.36
N TRP A 620 -2.98 -23.96 -14.88
CA TRP A 620 -4.25 -24.54 -15.31
C TRP A 620 -4.43 -24.57 -16.83
N SER A 621 -4.01 -23.51 -17.53
CA SER A 621 -4.17 -23.45 -18.99
C SER A 621 -3.31 -24.50 -19.70
N THR A 622 -2.25 -24.99 -19.05
CA THR A 622 -1.46 -26.12 -19.55
C THR A 622 -2.14 -27.45 -19.26
N TYR A 623 -2.83 -27.60 -18.13
CA TYR A 623 -3.69 -28.77 -17.87
C TYR A 623 -4.84 -28.86 -18.88
N ASP A 624 -5.53 -27.75 -19.15
CA ASP A 624 -6.60 -27.69 -20.14
C ASP A 624 -6.07 -27.96 -21.57
N ALA A 625 -4.94 -27.34 -21.95
CA ALA A 625 -4.32 -27.61 -23.26
C ALA A 625 -3.96 -29.10 -23.43
N ASN A 626 -3.41 -29.74 -22.39
CA ASN A 626 -3.12 -31.17 -22.40
C ASN A 626 -4.39 -32.02 -22.50
N THR A 627 -5.47 -31.62 -21.84
CA THR A 627 -6.79 -32.28 -21.90
C THR A 627 -7.36 -32.25 -23.32
N LEU A 628 -7.19 -31.12 -24.03
CA LEU A 628 -7.64 -30.94 -25.41
C LEU A 628 -6.67 -31.47 -26.46
N GLY A 629 -5.46 -31.87 -26.07
CA GLY A 629 -4.42 -32.33 -26.99
C GLY A 629 -3.86 -31.21 -27.89
N ILE A 630 -3.86 -29.97 -27.41
CA ILE A 630 -3.31 -28.78 -28.09
C ILE A 630 -2.04 -28.28 -27.40
N GLU A 631 -1.31 -27.37 -28.05
CA GLU A 631 -0.14 -26.72 -27.44
C GLU A 631 -0.56 -25.68 -26.38
N PRO A 632 0.24 -25.47 -25.31
CA PRO A 632 -0.03 -24.41 -24.34
C PRO A 632 -0.15 -23.03 -24.99
N LEU A 633 -1.00 -22.18 -24.40
CA LEU A 633 -1.20 -20.80 -24.82
C LEU A 633 0.13 -20.03 -24.87
N LYS A 634 0.28 -19.14 -25.86
CA LYS A 634 1.52 -18.36 -26.05
C LYS A 634 1.49 -17.03 -25.28
N GLU A 635 0.30 -16.59 -24.93
CA GLU A 635 -0.02 -15.32 -24.29
C GLU A 635 0.33 -15.33 -22.79
N VAL A 636 0.38 -16.52 -22.18
CA VAL A 636 0.72 -16.72 -20.77
C VAL A 636 1.83 -17.76 -20.60
N SER A 637 2.53 -17.69 -19.47
CA SER A 637 3.52 -18.71 -19.12
C SER A 637 2.82 -20.08 -18.95
N PRO A 638 3.39 -21.17 -19.50
CA PRO A 638 2.85 -22.53 -19.30
C PRO A 638 3.06 -23.04 -17.87
N THR A 639 3.80 -22.29 -17.04
CA THR A 639 4.02 -22.60 -15.63
C THR A 639 3.64 -21.42 -14.75
N VAL A 640 3.25 -21.72 -13.52
CA VAL A 640 2.96 -20.74 -12.46
C VAL A 640 3.90 -20.98 -11.29
N GLN A 641 4.27 -19.92 -10.57
CA GLN A 641 5.01 -20.02 -9.33
C GLN A 641 4.17 -19.46 -8.18
N GLU A 642 3.45 -20.39 -7.53
CA GLU A 642 2.61 -20.13 -6.37
C GLU A 642 3.41 -19.56 -5.20
N ARG A 643 2.74 -18.75 -4.39
CA ARG A 643 3.36 -17.93 -3.35
C ARG A 643 2.44 -17.59 -2.20
N ALA A 644 3.04 -17.12 -1.11
CA ALA A 644 2.33 -16.58 0.03
C ALA A 644 2.96 -15.27 0.53
N TRP A 645 2.14 -14.41 1.13
CA TRP A 645 2.53 -13.11 1.67
C TRP A 645 2.10 -12.97 3.12
N SER A 646 3.05 -12.87 4.05
CA SER A 646 2.72 -12.58 5.46
C SER A 646 2.15 -11.17 5.59
N SER A 647 1.30 -10.92 6.59
CA SER A 647 1.03 -9.53 6.99
C SER A 647 2.34 -8.79 7.34
N PRO A 648 2.44 -7.48 7.07
CA PRO A 648 3.65 -6.72 7.40
C PRO A 648 3.87 -6.57 8.91
N ILE A 649 5.12 -6.55 9.32
CA ILE A 649 5.60 -6.05 10.61
C ILE A 649 6.09 -4.62 10.40
N TRP A 650 5.74 -3.73 11.32
CA TRP A 650 5.96 -2.30 11.19
C TRP A 650 7.02 -1.81 12.17
N TYR A 651 7.83 -0.85 11.75
CA TYR A 651 8.77 -0.13 12.59
C TYR A 651 8.43 1.36 12.56
N THR A 652 8.26 1.94 13.75
CA THR A 652 8.09 3.37 13.94
C THR A 652 9.20 3.90 14.85
N PRO A 653 10.02 4.86 14.36
CA PRO A 653 11.06 5.50 15.16
C PRO A 653 10.52 6.17 16.41
N SER A 654 11.29 6.13 17.51
CA SER A 654 11.00 6.99 18.66
C SER A 654 11.12 8.48 18.33
N THR A 655 10.40 9.32 19.06
CA THR A 655 10.50 10.79 18.95
C THR A 655 11.92 11.34 19.18
N THR A 656 12.80 10.57 19.81
CA THR A 656 14.22 10.90 20.00
C THR A 656 15.06 10.60 18.76
N ALA A 657 14.82 9.46 18.09
CA ALA A 657 15.48 9.09 16.83
C ALA A 657 15.16 10.09 15.70
N ILE A 658 13.89 10.52 15.59
CA ILE A 658 13.45 11.52 14.60
C ILE A 658 14.18 12.87 14.79
N LYS A 659 14.44 13.28 16.04
CA LYS A 659 15.19 14.53 16.32
C LYS A 659 16.66 14.41 15.94
N ALA A 660 17.27 13.25 16.17
CA ALA A 660 18.66 13.00 15.80
C ALA A 660 18.83 12.98 14.26
N ASP A 661 17.88 12.39 13.55
CA ASP A 661 17.85 12.39 12.09
C ASP A 661 17.60 13.76 11.50
N LYS A 662 16.60 14.53 11.96
CA LYS A 662 16.40 15.91 11.47
C LYS A 662 17.63 16.79 11.64
N ILE A 663 18.43 16.55 12.68
CA ILE A 663 19.74 17.20 12.87
C ILE A 663 20.78 16.64 11.89
N GLY A 664 20.84 15.31 11.72
CA GLY A 664 21.72 14.62 10.77
C GLY A 664 21.46 14.98 9.31
N THR A 665 20.19 15.02 8.90
CA THR A 665 19.66 15.45 7.61
C THR A 665 19.91 16.93 7.37
N ALA A 666 19.71 17.83 8.34
CA ALA A 666 20.11 19.22 8.19
C ALA A 666 21.63 19.35 7.92
N ILE A 667 22.44 18.51 8.57
CA ILE A 667 23.90 18.45 8.34
C ILE A 667 24.23 17.79 6.97
N GLN A 668 23.45 16.81 6.53
CA GLN A 668 23.62 16.15 5.23
C GLN A 668 23.14 17.00 4.06
N GLU A 669 22.04 17.73 4.16
CA GLU A 669 21.56 18.70 3.18
C GLU A 669 22.58 19.83 3.00
N ASP A 670 23.18 20.31 4.09
CA ASP A 670 24.33 21.23 4.04
C ASP A 670 25.53 20.61 3.30
N LYS A 671 25.80 19.31 3.50
CA LYS A 671 26.86 18.58 2.76
C LYS A 671 26.49 18.30 1.30
N LYS A 672 25.25 17.93 0.98
CA LYS A 672 24.72 17.64 -0.38
C LYS A 672 24.68 18.95 -1.17
N ALA A 673 24.33 20.08 -0.54
CA ALA A 673 24.47 21.42 -1.10
C ALA A 673 25.93 21.78 -1.39
N VAL A 674 26.86 21.48 -0.48
CA VAL A 674 28.30 21.69 -0.69
C VAL A 674 28.88 20.77 -1.79
N ILE A 675 28.47 19.51 -1.85
CA ILE A 675 28.90 18.51 -2.84
C ILE A 675 28.30 18.82 -4.22
N ASN A 676 27.02 19.19 -4.32
CA ASN A 676 26.41 19.64 -5.57
C ASN A 676 27.03 20.94 -6.07
N LYS A 677 27.41 21.84 -5.15
CA LYS A 677 28.19 23.04 -5.48
C LYS A 677 29.58 22.65 -5.98
N LEU A 678 30.25 21.65 -5.40
CA LEU A 678 31.53 21.10 -5.85
C LEU A 678 31.45 20.35 -7.19
N LEU A 679 30.39 19.57 -7.44
CA LEU A 679 30.16 18.82 -8.67
C LEU A 679 29.73 19.73 -9.83
N ASN A 680 28.91 20.76 -9.55
CA ASN A 680 28.64 21.83 -10.51
C ASN A 680 29.90 22.66 -10.78
N LEU A 681 30.74 22.89 -9.75
CA LEU A 681 32.06 23.48 -9.91
C LEU A 681 33.04 22.58 -10.69
N LEU A 682 32.89 21.25 -10.68
CA LEU A 682 33.73 20.30 -11.42
C LEU A 682 33.25 20.11 -12.88
N LYS A 683 31.93 20.04 -13.12
CA LYS A 683 31.31 19.96 -14.46
C LYS A 683 31.42 21.27 -15.25
N ALA A 684 31.41 22.43 -14.58
CA ALA A 684 31.57 23.73 -15.22
C ALA A 684 33.03 24.13 -15.55
N LYS A 685 34.03 23.29 -15.24
CA LYS A 685 35.45 23.70 -15.17
C LYS A 685 36.41 23.23 -16.27
N LYS A 686 35.96 22.68 -17.40
CA LYS A 686 36.87 22.42 -18.55
C LYS A 686 36.56 23.16 -19.85
N PRO A 687 35.30 23.39 -20.26
CA PRO A 687 35.02 24.17 -21.48
C PRO A 687 34.93 25.69 -21.25
N LEU A 688 34.60 26.14 -20.03
CA LEU A 688 34.28 27.55 -19.77
C LEU A 688 35.51 28.45 -19.56
N LEU A 689 36.65 27.90 -19.15
CA LEU A 689 37.90 28.66 -19.01
C LEU A 689 38.54 28.95 -20.38
N GLN A 690 38.41 28.04 -21.36
CA GLN A 690 38.83 28.26 -22.74
C GLN A 690 37.91 29.29 -23.44
N ALA A 691 36.59 29.19 -23.23
CA ALA A 691 35.63 30.13 -23.80
C ALA A 691 35.74 31.56 -23.22
N LEU A 692 36.14 31.72 -21.95
CA LEU A 692 36.35 33.04 -21.34
C LEU A 692 37.68 33.69 -21.77
N ILE A 693 38.74 32.89 -22.00
CA ILE A 693 40.01 33.38 -22.58
C ILE A 693 39.80 33.84 -24.03
N GLU A 694 38.99 33.11 -24.82
CA GLU A 694 38.67 33.46 -26.21
C GLU A 694 37.70 34.66 -26.31
N GLN A 695 36.72 34.80 -25.40
CA GLN A 695 35.84 35.97 -25.37
C GLN A 695 36.52 37.25 -24.86
N LEU A 696 37.47 37.14 -23.92
CA LEU A 696 38.30 38.28 -23.48
C LEU A 696 39.36 38.66 -24.53
N ALA A 697 39.81 37.72 -25.36
CA ALA A 697 40.63 38.01 -26.54
C ALA A 697 39.81 38.64 -27.70
N ALA A 698 38.52 38.33 -27.82
CA ALA A 698 37.66 38.77 -28.93
C ALA A 698 36.98 40.14 -28.73
N LYS A 699 36.83 40.65 -27.51
CA LYS A 699 36.25 41.99 -27.25
C LYS A 699 37.29 42.93 -26.64
N ARG A 700 38.02 43.65 -27.51
CA ARG A 700 39.05 44.64 -27.17
C ARG A 700 38.53 45.71 -26.20
N TYR A 701 38.78 45.53 -24.91
CA TYR A 701 38.83 46.62 -23.93
C TYR A 701 40.24 46.63 -23.30
N PRO A 702 41.04 47.70 -23.45
CA PRO A 702 42.38 47.75 -22.87
C PRO A 702 42.28 47.85 -21.34
N ALA A 703 42.75 46.81 -20.64
CA ALA A 703 42.93 46.82 -19.20
C ALA A 703 44.41 47.14 -18.87
N GLN A 704 44.65 48.12 -18.02
CA GLN A 704 45.98 48.49 -17.56
C GLN A 704 46.13 48.18 -16.06
N LYS A 705 47.13 47.35 -15.70
CA LYS A 705 47.50 47.16 -14.29
C LYS A 705 48.05 48.47 -13.72
N LEU A 706 47.56 48.89 -12.56
CA LEU A 706 48.03 50.09 -11.88
C LEU A 706 49.34 49.82 -11.15
N SER A 707 50.28 50.75 -11.30
CA SER A 707 51.50 50.78 -10.49
C SER A 707 51.22 51.18 -9.04
N THR A 708 52.16 50.88 -8.15
CA THR A 708 52.19 51.28 -6.73
C THR A 708 51.81 52.76 -6.54
N ARG A 709 52.39 53.64 -7.37
CA ARG A 709 52.10 55.09 -7.34
C ARG A 709 50.67 55.43 -7.76
N GLN A 710 50.11 54.68 -8.72
CA GLN A 710 48.73 54.88 -9.18
C GLN A 710 47.71 54.34 -8.18
N ILE A 711 47.98 53.17 -7.56
CA ILE A 711 47.16 52.62 -6.47
C ILE A 711 47.15 53.59 -5.29
N GLY A 712 48.31 54.15 -4.92
CA GLY A 712 48.42 55.19 -3.90
C GLY A 712 47.53 56.39 -4.20
N LYS A 713 47.59 56.95 -5.42
CA LYS A 713 46.71 58.05 -5.85
C LYS A 713 45.23 57.68 -5.86
N LEU A 714 44.89 56.43 -6.14
CA LEU A 714 43.51 55.95 -6.22
C LEU A 714 42.88 55.85 -4.84
N LEU A 715 43.64 55.34 -3.85
CA LEU A 715 43.10 54.94 -2.55
C LEU A 715 43.54 55.82 -1.37
N GLN A 716 44.83 56.18 -1.26
CA GLN A 716 45.34 56.85 -0.04
C GLN A 716 44.63 58.18 0.23
N GLY A 717 44.06 58.31 1.42
CA GLY A 717 43.30 59.46 1.90
C GLY A 717 41.87 59.55 1.33
N LYS A 718 41.31 58.48 0.75
CA LYS A 718 39.99 58.50 0.09
C LYS A 718 39.08 57.40 0.62
N THR A 719 37.78 57.70 0.64
CA THR A 719 36.71 56.71 0.79
C THR A 719 36.30 56.20 -0.58
N VAL A 720 36.27 54.88 -0.73
CA VAL A 720 35.84 54.19 -1.95
C VAL A 720 34.77 53.17 -1.63
N THR A 721 33.93 52.86 -2.61
CA THR A 721 32.94 51.79 -2.48
C THR A 721 33.49 50.55 -3.18
N TYR A 722 33.58 49.45 -2.45
CA TYR A 722 33.82 48.12 -3.01
C TYR A 722 32.48 47.50 -3.39
N LEU A 723 32.30 47.13 -4.65
CA LEU A 723 31.18 46.33 -5.14
C LEU A 723 31.65 44.91 -5.37
N ASN A 724 31.03 43.94 -4.69
CA ASN A 724 31.21 42.53 -4.96
C ASN A 724 30.36 42.15 -6.18
N ARG A 725 31.00 41.80 -7.29
CA ARG A 725 30.30 41.44 -8.53
C ARG A 725 29.65 40.06 -8.50
N ARG A 726 29.90 39.24 -7.47
CA ARG A 726 29.23 37.92 -7.32
C ARG A 726 27.84 38.01 -6.73
N ASP A 727 27.65 38.88 -5.74
CA ASP A 727 26.38 38.98 -4.99
C ASP A 727 25.77 40.39 -5.02
N GLY A 728 26.44 41.36 -5.63
CA GLY A 728 25.98 42.75 -5.73
C GLY A 728 26.13 43.56 -4.44
N SER A 729 26.69 42.98 -3.37
CA SER A 729 26.89 43.69 -2.11
C SER A 729 27.90 44.83 -2.26
N THR A 730 27.67 45.92 -1.53
CA THR A 730 28.57 47.07 -1.51
C THR A 730 29.08 47.36 -0.12
N SER A 731 30.28 47.91 -0.03
CA SER A 731 30.90 48.29 1.24
C SER A 731 31.73 49.55 1.09
N GLU A 732 31.58 50.50 2.02
CA GLU A 732 32.40 51.72 2.03
C GLU A 732 33.67 51.53 2.84
N VAL A 733 34.79 51.92 2.24
CA VAL A 733 36.12 51.72 2.81
C VAL A 733 36.92 53.01 2.72
N LEU A 734 37.37 53.52 3.86
CA LEU A 734 38.30 54.64 3.95
C LEU A 734 39.75 54.11 4.02
N PHE A 735 40.58 54.50 3.06
CA PHE A 735 42.03 54.26 3.11
C PHE A 735 42.70 55.52 3.66
N THR A 736 43.18 55.48 4.90
CA THR A 736 43.83 56.63 5.55
C THR A 736 45.26 56.82 5.04
N GLN A 737 45.77 58.06 5.08
CA GLN A 737 47.17 58.34 4.72
C GLN A 737 48.21 57.64 5.61
N LYS A 738 47.78 57.11 6.77
CA LYS A 738 48.64 56.43 7.74
C LYS A 738 48.67 54.90 7.56
N GLY A 739 48.18 54.37 6.43
CA GLY A 739 48.22 52.92 6.14
C GLY A 739 47.17 52.11 6.91
N LYS A 740 46.06 52.72 7.30
CA LYS A 740 44.89 52.02 7.86
C LYS A 740 43.70 52.07 6.91
N ARG A 741 43.07 50.93 6.71
CA ARG A 741 41.85 50.72 5.95
C ARG A 741 40.71 50.54 6.93
N GLU A 742 39.69 51.37 6.83
CA GLU A 742 38.58 51.38 7.75
C GLU A 742 37.29 51.05 6.99
N LEU A 743 36.72 49.89 7.32
CA LEU A 743 35.43 49.44 6.79
C LEU A 743 34.33 50.12 7.60
N ILE A 744 33.44 50.83 6.92
CA ILE A 744 32.32 51.54 7.52
C ILE A 744 31.09 50.64 7.41
N LEU A 745 30.71 50.00 8.52
CA LEU A 745 29.51 49.15 8.60
C LEU A 745 28.31 49.93 9.16
N ASP A 746 28.56 50.85 10.09
CA ASP A 746 27.63 51.79 10.75
C ASP A 746 28.46 53.01 11.23
N PRO A 747 27.95 54.26 11.27
CA PRO A 747 28.67 55.41 11.84
C PRO A 747 29.32 55.18 13.22
N ASP A 748 28.78 54.30 14.07
CA ASP A 748 29.33 54.00 15.40
C ASP A 748 30.21 52.73 15.45
N TYR A 749 30.39 52.02 14.34
CA TYR A 749 31.16 50.77 14.28
C TYR A 749 32.10 50.69 13.07
N MET A 750 33.39 50.91 13.31
CA MET A 750 34.45 50.90 12.28
C MET A 750 35.46 49.77 12.54
N VAL A 751 35.69 48.93 11.52
CA VAL A 751 36.74 47.89 11.56
C VAL A 751 37.99 48.42 10.86
N SER A 752 39.08 48.59 11.60
CA SER A 752 40.34 49.15 11.11
C SER A 752 41.40 48.07 10.90
N THR A 753 41.90 47.90 9.69
CA THR A 753 42.98 46.96 9.34
C THR A 753 44.18 47.69 8.72
N PRO A 754 45.43 47.26 9.00
CA PRO A 754 46.59 47.80 8.30
C PRO A 754 46.57 47.43 6.81
N TYR A 755 47.00 48.37 5.96
CA TYR A 755 47.27 48.10 4.55
C TYR A 755 48.62 48.70 4.13
N GLU A 756 49.23 48.08 3.14
CA GLU A 756 50.45 48.55 2.48
C GLU A 756 50.26 48.51 0.97
N ILE A 757 50.91 49.42 0.23
CA ILE A 757 50.93 49.37 -1.24
C ILE A 757 52.39 49.23 -1.65
N ARG A 758 52.74 48.09 -2.23
CA ARG A 758 54.07 47.76 -2.72
C ARG A 758 53.96 46.76 -3.87
N ASP A 759 55.01 46.63 -4.67
CA ASP A 759 55.09 45.64 -5.75
C ASP A 759 53.89 45.67 -6.74
N ASP A 760 53.37 46.88 -6.98
CA ASP A 760 52.19 47.15 -7.81
C ASP A 760 50.93 46.40 -7.35
N GLN A 761 50.80 46.20 -6.04
CA GLN A 761 49.68 45.55 -5.37
C GLN A 761 49.30 46.27 -4.07
N LEU A 762 48.04 46.12 -3.68
CA LEU A 762 47.52 46.48 -2.37
C LEU A 762 47.57 45.26 -1.46
N TYR A 763 48.29 45.37 -0.35
CA TYR A 763 48.40 44.34 0.68
C TYR A 763 47.53 44.69 1.89
N GLU A 764 46.67 43.76 2.30
CA GLU A 764 45.81 43.92 3.47
C GLU A 764 46.07 42.78 4.47
N ARG A 765 46.13 43.08 5.78
CA ARG A 765 46.37 42.08 6.83
C ARG A 765 45.07 41.76 7.57
N SER A 766 44.59 40.53 7.40
CA SER A 766 43.37 40.01 8.03
C SER A 766 43.76 38.96 9.08
N GLY A 767 43.57 39.27 10.37
CA GLY A 767 43.71 38.29 11.46
C GLY A 767 45.09 37.59 11.51
N ARG A 768 45.16 36.43 12.18
CA ARG A 768 46.42 35.74 12.51
C ARG A 768 47.20 35.31 11.26
N ASP A 769 48.14 36.17 10.88
CA ASP A 769 49.37 35.96 10.11
C ASP A 769 49.30 35.53 8.65
N LYS A 770 48.36 36.06 7.86
CA LYS A 770 48.50 36.06 6.38
C LYS A 770 48.24 37.44 5.78
N GLU A 771 49.23 37.95 5.04
CA GLU A 771 49.18 39.17 4.23
C GLU A 771 48.61 38.83 2.84
N HIS A 772 47.76 39.68 2.25
CA HIS A 772 47.07 39.37 0.99
C HIS A 772 47.30 40.44 -0.07
N GLY A 773 48.04 40.11 -1.13
CA GLY A 773 48.35 41.01 -2.24
C GLY A 773 47.27 41.00 -3.32
N THR A 774 46.74 42.18 -3.63
CA THR A 774 45.67 42.40 -4.59
C THR A 774 46.14 43.33 -5.71
N SER A 775 46.04 42.88 -6.97
CA SER A 775 46.35 43.72 -8.13
C SER A 775 45.13 44.54 -8.54
N ILE A 776 45.32 45.82 -8.89
CA ILE A 776 44.23 46.69 -9.36
C ILE A 776 44.43 47.02 -10.83
N TYR A 777 43.39 46.83 -11.64
CA TYR A 777 43.38 47.11 -13.06
C TYR A 777 42.41 48.24 -13.36
N GLN A 778 42.86 49.22 -14.14
CA GLN A 778 42.00 50.22 -14.73
C GLN A 778 41.48 49.68 -16.07
N VAL A 779 40.16 49.58 -16.20
CA VAL A 779 39.48 49.08 -17.40
C VAL A 779 38.63 50.20 -17.98
N ARG A 780 38.72 50.41 -19.29
CA ARG A 780 37.94 51.43 -19.99
C ARG A 780 36.55 50.89 -20.31
N GLY A 781 35.52 51.44 -19.69
CA GLY A 781 34.12 51.19 -20.06
C GLY A 781 33.60 52.20 -21.09
N ASP A 782 32.35 52.03 -21.52
CA ASP A 782 31.74 52.82 -22.60
C ASP A 782 31.45 54.30 -22.20
N SER A 783 31.55 54.67 -20.91
CA SER A 783 31.35 56.07 -20.47
C SER A 783 32.14 56.54 -19.22
N GLN A 784 32.79 55.65 -18.44
CA GLN A 784 33.72 55.99 -17.34
C GLN A 784 34.84 54.93 -17.20
N PHE A 785 35.88 55.23 -16.41
CA PHE A 785 36.90 54.24 -16.02
C PHE A 785 36.42 53.43 -14.82
N HIS A 786 36.60 52.11 -14.89
CA HIS A 786 36.32 51.18 -13.82
C HIS A 786 37.64 50.64 -13.25
N TYR A 787 37.67 50.36 -11.94
CA TYR A 787 38.85 49.78 -11.29
C TYR A 787 38.47 48.41 -10.74
N ILE A 788 39.11 47.36 -11.23
CA ILE A 788 38.82 45.99 -10.84
C ILE A 788 40.00 45.46 -10.03
N THR A 789 39.71 44.77 -8.93
CA THR A 789 40.73 44.18 -8.07
C THR A 789 40.72 42.67 -8.19
N CYS A 790 41.93 42.07 -8.24
CA CYS A 790 42.14 40.65 -8.45
C CYS A 790 43.12 40.11 -7.40
N ASP A 791 42.71 39.09 -6.66
CA ASP A 791 43.52 38.45 -5.61
C ASP A 791 44.56 37.49 -6.22
N SER A 792 45.77 37.50 -5.67
CA SER A 792 46.90 36.68 -6.09
C SER A 792 46.80 35.19 -5.76
N ARG A 793 45.97 34.75 -4.80
CA ARG A 793 45.84 33.32 -4.42
C ARG A 793 44.68 32.59 -5.09
N ASP A 794 43.78 33.32 -5.72
CA ASP A 794 42.46 32.84 -6.10
C ASP A 794 42.39 32.53 -7.60
N ASN A 795 43.40 31.84 -8.17
CA ASN A 795 43.47 31.51 -9.61
C ASN A 795 43.04 32.66 -10.58
N GLY A 796 43.30 33.92 -10.20
CA GLY A 796 42.92 35.11 -10.98
C GLY A 796 41.48 35.62 -10.83
N TYR A 797 40.72 35.30 -9.76
CA TYR A 797 39.37 35.85 -9.58
C TYR A 797 39.38 37.36 -9.29
N CYS A 798 38.76 38.13 -10.19
CA CYS A 798 38.61 39.59 -10.12
C CYS A 798 37.19 39.99 -9.64
N ASN A 799 36.82 39.59 -8.43
CA ASN A 799 35.42 39.65 -7.98
C ASN A 799 34.96 41.02 -7.48
N TRP A 800 35.87 41.97 -7.30
CA TRP A 800 35.57 43.24 -6.66
C TRP A 800 35.89 44.44 -7.55
N GLU A 801 34.98 45.40 -7.60
CA GLU A 801 35.13 46.67 -8.30
C GLU A 801 35.23 47.82 -7.30
N ILE A 802 36.17 48.74 -7.55
CA ILE A 802 36.33 49.97 -6.78
C ILE A 802 35.63 51.10 -7.52
N ILE A 803 34.61 51.64 -6.87
CA ILE A 803 33.84 52.79 -7.31
C ILE A 803 34.28 54.00 -6.48
N LEU A 804 34.82 55.01 -7.15
CA LEU A 804 35.19 56.27 -6.49
C LEU A 804 33.92 57.09 -6.26
N LYS A 805 33.65 57.51 -5.01
CA LYS A 805 32.60 58.50 -4.75
C LYS A 805 32.95 59.78 -5.52
N SER A 806 32.13 60.10 -6.52
CA SER A 806 32.12 61.40 -7.17
C SER A 806 31.99 62.47 -6.10
N LYS A 807 32.89 63.46 -6.07
CA LYS A 807 32.63 64.70 -5.32
C LYS A 807 31.35 65.29 -5.92
N LYS A 808 30.24 65.26 -5.19
CA LYS A 808 29.13 66.18 -5.47
C LYS A 808 29.73 67.57 -5.61
N ARG A 809 29.53 68.18 -6.78
CA ARG A 809 29.36 69.63 -6.84
C ARG A 809 28.00 69.95 -6.24
#